data_AF-A0A9P5V023-F1
#
_entry.id   AF-A0A9P5V023-F1
#
_cell.length_a   1.000
_cell.length_b   1.000
_cell.length_c   1.000
_cell.angle_alpha   90.00
_cell.angle_beta   90.00
_cell.angle_gamma   90.00
#
_symmetry.space_group_name_H-M   'P 1'
#
loop_
_entity.id
_entity.type
_entity.pdbx_description
1 polymer ?
#
loop_
_entity_poly.entity_id
_entity_poly.type
_entity_poly.pdbx_seq_one_letter_code
_entity_poly.pdbx_strand_id
1 'polypeptide(L)'
;MPPRRRAEGHMGGTRAGTGAGTGAGTGAGTRAQGQEEEGDSTGMIPMQELVQTSAPVSSTHPPSSTSMFQQPSYGSESTVTSTASDAADSKGLLAATDSSSDEKKSSSSDEDEARVHLGITGQSDSDSDSDSDGDGDSDGKRSVDLKDGHGREVSPIAEVAAVVSNTDDPSIPCLTFRFWVMGLISILSLSFVNQTTTQLAALMSFFRDAPLVVSGLVIQLLSYPIGKFMARVIPTTEYSIFGKRLTLNPGPFNVKEHVLITIMANCGAGTAYAVDIIVIQRVFYKQDFGFLANLLLILTTQLVGYGMAGILRRYLVYPAAMIWPSNLATVALFNTLHRREELAPGQWTRQKFFAACAIGSFLYFWIPAYFFPAITALTLLCYMQPSNVVLSQLTGSQGLGMGVLALDWNTITAFLGSPLITPWWAQVNIMLGFILIAWIMVPTAYYLDIWNAKTYPILTSKLFTTDGYYYDTLSILTPAKTLDEPMYKSYGPLRIATFFAISYGIGFAGLTAILTHTFLYHRRQIWAQWKEARGASQDIHYKLMQAYKEVPEWWYLTLFLITVTLSIVTCEVWDYGLPWWCVLLAVGISALFSLPIGLIQAVTNQQPGLNILTEFIIGYILPGRPIANVTFKTYGYISMSHAMSFLGDLKLGQYMKIPPRNMFLTQLIGTFIAGFVNLITANWLLSTRPNICTPEGGHFTCLSANVFYSASVIWGVIAPERMFGPTSIYHPLMYFFIAGLLIPIPFYLVSRRYPGTILDQIHIPVLLTSTGMMPPARPFQYANWLVVGFCFQYCVKRYYKNWYQRFNYVLSAALDSGVAVSALVIFFTLQIHQIDFPSWWGTNMNHCPLDKANFYGQVPSNKPKLPPVVPVLQNN
;
A
#
# COMPACT_ATOMS: atom_id res chain seq x y z
N MET A 1 -3.46 -20.61 -48.67
CA MET A 1 -4.68 -21.19 -49.27
C MET A 1 -5.62 -21.67 -48.17
N PRO A 2 -6.92 -21.35 -48.21
CA PRO A 2 -8.00 -22.03 -47.47
C PRO A 2 -8.63 -23.14 -48.36
N PRO A 3 -9.81 -23.71 -48.04
CA PRO A 3 -10.24 -24.42 -46.83
C PRO A 3 -10.84 -25.82 -47.17
N ARG A 4 -11.51 -26.51 -46.23
CA ARG A 4 -12.62 -27.44 -46.56
C ARG A 4 -13.77 -27.37 -45.54
N ARG A 5 -14.97 -27.76 -45.97
CA ARG A 5 -16.29 -27.67 -45.30
C ARG A 5 -17.09 -28.96 -45.54
N ARG A 6 -18.28 -29.06 -44.91
CA ARG A 6 -19.41 -30.03 -45.10
C ARG A 6 -19.21 -31.42 -44.46
N ALA A 7 -20.28 -32.16 -44.12
CA ALA A 7 -21.71 -31.98 -44.45
C ALA A 7 -22.68 -32.19 -43.26
N GLU A 8 -23.96 -31.89 -43.48
CA GLU A 8 -25.08 -32.09 -42.54
C GLU A 8 -25.82 -33.43 -42.78
N GLY A 9 -26.70 -33.81 -41.85
CA GLY A 9 -27.68 -34.91 -41.97
C GLY A 9 -28.91 -34.64 -41.08
N HIS A 10 -30.10 -35.13 -41.46
CA HIS A 10 -31.38 -34.63 -40.90
C HIS A 10 -32.47 -35.71 -40.79
N MET A 11 -33.62 -35.33 -40.21
CA MET A 11 -34.81 -36.16 -39.84
C MET A 11 -34.61 -37.07 -38.60
N GLY A 12 -35.63 -37.36 -37.78
CA GLY A 12 -36.99 -36.82 -37.70
C GLY A 12 -38.08 -37.90 -37.55
N GLY A 13 -38.91 -37.85 -36.49
CA GLY A 13 -40.06 -38.76 -36.33
C GLY A 13 -40.73 -38.73 -34.95
N THR A 14 -42.01 -38.34 -34.90
CA THR A 14 -42.84 -38.25 -33.68
C THR A 14 -43.85 -39.40 -33.56
N ARG A 15 -44.19 -39.83 -32.33
CA ARG A 15 -45.58 -39.86 -31.82
C ARG A 15 -45.67 -40.15 -30.31
N ALA A 16 -46.89 -40.10 -29.77
CA ALA A 16 -47.21 -40.13 -28.34
C ALA A 16 -48.51 -40.93 -28.03
N GLY A 17 -48.74 -41.24 -26.75
CA GLY A 17 -49.97 -41.81 -26.17
C GLY A 17 -49.72 -42.28 -24.72
N THR A 18 -50.15 -41.61 -23.65
CA THR A 18 -51.51 -41.41 -23.07
C THR A 18 -52.05 -42.57 -22.21
N GLY A 19 -52.29 -42.28 -20.92
CA GLY A 19 -53.03 -43.10 -19.94
C GLY A 19 -53.23 -42.27 -18.65
N ALA A 20 -54.38 -42.38 -17.96
CA ALA A 20 -54.77 -41.39 -16.93
C ALA A 20 -55.79 -41.91 -15.87
N GLY A 21 -55.93 -41.16 -14.77
CA GLY A 21 -57.00 -41.26 -13.75
C GLY A 21 -56.54 -41.75 -12.37
N THR A 22 -57.22 -41.46 -11.23
CA THR A 22 -58.26 -40.45 -10.92
C THR A 22 -58.49 -40.38 -9.39
N GLY A 23 -58.90 -39.22 -8.83
CA GLY A 23 -59.32 -39.07 -7.43
C GLY A 23 -59.57 -37.60 -7.03
N ALA A 24 -60.56 -37.29 -6.18
CA ALA A 24 -61.04 -35.90 -6.00
C ALA A 24 -61.77 -35.59 -4.67
N GLY A 25 -61.89 -34.28 -4.35
CA GLY A 25 -62.81 -33.68 -3.35
C GLY A 25 -62.15 -32.92 -2.18
N THR A 26 -62.74 -31.89 -1.54
CA THR A 26 -63.87 -31.00 -1.94
C THR A 26 -63.99 -29.74 -1.04
N GLY A 27 -64.28 -28.56 -1.61
CA GLY A 27 -64.86 -27.35 -0.96
C GLY A 27 -63.99 -26.48 -0.02
N ALA A 28 -64.46 -25.37 0.58
CA ALA A 28 -65.42 -24.32 0.13
C ALA A 28 -65.60 -23.20 1.21
N GLY A 29 -65.61 -21.91 0.83
CA GLY A 29 -65.98 -20.75 1.71
C GLY A 29 -64.92 -20.30 2.73
N THR A 30 -64.98 -19.13 3.41
CA THR A 30 -65.96 -18.01 3.41
C THR A 30 -65.25 -16.68 3.83
N ARG A 31 -65.94 -15.52 3.88
CA ARG A 31 -65.38 -14.15 4.03
C ARG A 31 -66.10 -13.28 5.09
N ALA A 32 -65.36 -12.72 6.05
CA ALA A 32 -65.66 -11.55 6.92
C ALA A 32 -64.35 -11.16 7.67
N GLN A 33 -63.95 -9.93 8.04
CA GLN A 33 -64.52 -8.58 8.17
C GLN A 33 -65.06 -8.18 9.58
N GLY A 34 -64.61 -7.01 10.08
CA GLY A 34 -64.77 -6.50 11.46
C GLY A 34 -63.41 -6.57 12.22
N GLN A 35 -62.75 -5.54 12.78
CA GLN A 35 -62.90 -4.08 13.00
C GLN A 35 -62.91 -3.70 14.50
N GLU A 36 -61.92 -2.87 14.87
CA GLU A 36 -61.76 -1.94 16.02
C GLU A 36 -62.39 -2.20 17.41
N GLU A 37 -61.57 -2.09 18.47
CA GLU A 37 -61.85 -1.20 19.63
C GLU A 37 -60.56 -0.90 20.44
N GLU A 38 -60.53 0.21 21.18
CA GLU A 38 -59.44 0.65 22.08
C GLU A 38 -59.74 0.33 23.56
N GLY A 39 -58.72 0.30 24.42
CA GLY A 39 -58.90 0.19 25.87
C GLY A 39 -57.61 0.37 26.69
N ASP A 40 -57.54 1.42 27.52
CA ASP A 40 -56.43 1.76 28.41
C ASP A 40 -56.72 1.35 29.88
N SER A 41 -55.67 1.13 30.71
CA SER A 41 -55.60 1.41 32.17
C SER A 41 -54.48 0.65 32.93
N THR A 42 -53.45 1.42 33.34
CA THR A 42 -52.79 1.50 34.67
C THR A 42 -52.51 0.26 35.57
N GLY A 43 -51.26 0.17 36.11
CA GLY A 43 -50.83 -0.89 37.06
C GLY A 43 -49.51 -0.62 37.84
N MET A 44 -49.57 0.29 38.81
CA MET A 44 -48.53 0.86 39.71
C MET A 44 -47.53 -0.05 40.49
N ILE A 45 -46.28 0.47 40.71
CA ILE A 45 -45.51 0.56 42.00
C ILE A 45 -44.91 -0.75 42.60
N PRO A 46 -43.76 -0.79 43.36
CA PRO A 46 -43.12 0.27 44.18
C PRO A 46 -41.64 0.66 43.86
N MET A 47 -41.02 1.39 44.81
CA MET A 47 -39.84 2.28 44.72
C MET A 47 -38.94 2.15 45.99
N GLN A 48 -37.99 3.09 46.19
CA GLN A 48 -37.14 3.37 47.39
C GLN A 48 -35.85 2.50 47.55
N GLU A 49 -34.69 3.00 48.04
CA GLU A 49 -34.18 4.35 48.41
C GLU A 49 -32.63 4.32 48.64
N LEU A 50 -31.80 5.37 48.89
CA LEU A 50 -31.87 6.86 48.96
C LEU A 50 -30.43 7.43 48.65
N VAL A 51 -30.03 8.53 49.32
CA VAL A 51 -28.69 9.15 49.52
C VAL A 51 -28.00 9.72 48.26
N GLN A 52 -28.16 11.01 47.87
CA GLN A 52 -27.75 12.29 48.50
C GLN A 52 -26.22 12.54 48.55
N THR A 53 -25.65 13.73 48.31
CA THR A 53 -26.16 15.08 47.95
C THR A 53 -25.63 15.50 46.53
N SER A 54 -25.42 16.73 46.03
CA SER A 54 -25.47 18.14 46.51
C SER A 54 -25.64 19.15 45.34
N ALA A 55 -25.95 20.41 45.65
CA ALA A 55 -25.89 21.60 44.77
C ALA A 55 -25.30 22.80 45.60
N PRO A 56 -25.16 24.10 45.16
CA PRO A 56 -26.20 24.89 44.46
C PRO A 56 -25.78 26.05 43.47
N VAL A 57 -26.72 26.47 42.59
CA VAL A 57 -27.17 27.88 42.29
C VAL A 57 -26.16 28.99 41.86
N SER A 58 -26.48 30.03 41.06
CA SER A 58 -27.38 30.30 39.90
C SER A 58 -27.19 31.77 39.43
N SER A 59 -27.67 32.17 38.24
CA SER A 59 -28.17 33.56 37.99
C SER A 59 -28.87 33.75 36.62
N THR A 60 -29.91 34.59 36.57
CA THR A 60 -30.64 35.13 35.39
C THR A 60 -30.56 36.68 35.42
N HIS A 61 -30.92 37.54 34.44
CA HIS A 61 -31.94 37.59 33.35
C HIS A 61 -31.52 38.61 32.21
N PRO A 62 -32.32 38.80 31.12
CA PRO A 62 -32.03 39.65 29.92
C PRO A 62 -32.74 41.05 29.99
N PRO A 63 -33.09 41.86 28.93
CA PRO A 63 -32.94 41.73 27.44
C PRO A 63 -32.67 43.00 26.56
N SER A 64 -32.59 42.77 25.23
CA SER A 64 -33.04 43.63 24.08
C SER A 64 -32.19 44.78 23.47
N SER A 65 -31.96 44.73 22.14
CA SER A 65 -32.25 45.81 21.14
C SER A 65 -31.81 45.51 19.67
N THR A 66 -32.80 45.25 18.81
CA THR A 66 -33.06 45.71 17.41
C THR A 66 -31.96 45.96 16.33
N SER A 67 -32.33 45.60 15.07
CA SER A 67 -31.82 46.06 13.74
C SER A 67 -30.63 45.29 13.11
N MET A 68 -30.54 45.06 11.79
CA MET A 68 -31.49 45.29 10.68
C MET A 68 -31.30 44.28 9.51
N PHE A 69 -32.17 44.36 8.48
CA PHE A 69 -32.23 43.57 7.23
C PHE A 69 -30.91 43.58 6.42
N GLN A 70 -30.64 42.70 5.42
CA GLN A 70 -31.51 42.44 4.25
C GLN A 70 -31.09 41.25 3.35
N GLN A 71 -32.08 40.54 2.79
CA GLN A 71 -32.06 39.89 1.46
C GLN A 71 -33.27 40.42 0.66
N PRO A 72 -33.29 40.31 -0.68
CA PRO A 72 -34.11 39.25 -1.29
C PRO A 72 -33.58 38.68 -2.62
N SER A 73 -34.25 37.64 -3.13
CA SER A 73 -34.02 37.01 -4.44
C SER A 73 -35.34 36.85 -5.23
N TYR A 74 -35.35 37.17 -6.53
CA TYR A 74 -36.21 36.64 -7.62
C TYR A 74 -35.61 37.16 -8.96
N GLY A 75 -35.64 36.48 -10.12
CA GLY A 75 -36.80 36.25 -11.01
C GLY A 75 -36.93 37.42 -12.03
N SER A 76 -37.10 37.26 -13.36
CA SER A 76 -37.28 36.06 -14.21
C SER A 76 -37.19 36.40 -15.72
N GLU A 77 -36.69 35.46 -16.54
CA GLU A 77 -37.04 35.15 -17.96
C GLU A 77 -36.84 36.14 -19.15
N SER A 78 -36.97 35.55 -20.37
CA SER A 78 -37.21 36.08 -21.74
C SER A 78 -36.12 36.77 -22.60
N THR A 79 -35.33 35.93 -23.30
CA THR A 79 -35.18 35.81 -24.78
C THR A 79 -35.56 36.98 -25.73
N VAL A 80 -34.69 37.32 -26.72
CA VAL A 80 -34.98 37.37 -28.21
C VAL A 80 -33.82 37.97 -29.09
N THR A 81 -33.49 37.22 -30.17
CA THR A 81 -32.77 37.49 -31.46
C THR A 81 -31.75 38.66 -31.72
N SER A 82 -30.51 38.25 -32.07
CA SER A 82 -29.67 38.60 -33.25
C SER A 82 -29.51 40.02 -33.86
N THR A 83 -28.26 40.38 -34.22
CA THR A 83 -27.89 41.13 -35.46
C THR A 83 -26.37 41.10 -35.73
N ALA A 84 -25.93 41.62 -36.89
CA ALA A 84 -24.54 41.82 -37.35
C ALA A 84 -24.52 42.94 -38.43
N SER A 85 -23.45 43.37 -39.12
CA SER A 85 -22.06 42.87 -39.25
C SER A 85 -21.07 43.98 -39.71
N ASP A 86 -19.77 43.64 -39.75
CA ASP A 86 -18.71 44.17 -40.65
C ASP A 86 -18.16 45.62 -40.50
N ALA A 87 -17.12 45.89 -41.32
CA ALA A 87 -16.27 47.11 -41.47
C ALA A 87 -15.20 47.34 -40.35
N ALA A 88 -13.88 47.55 -40.56
CA ALA A 88 -13.03 48.03 -41.69
C ALA A 88 -13.15 49.56 -41.97
N ASP A 89 -12.13 50.38 -42.31
CA ASP A 89 -10.65 50.26 -42.46
C ASP A 89 -10.04 51.69 -42.13
N SER A 90 -8.79 52.18 -42.37
CA SER A 90 -7.61 51.81 -43.18
C SER A 90 -6.33 52.57 -42.76
N LYS A 91 -5.14 52.06 -43.15
CA LYS A 91 -3.79 52.73 -43.22
C LYS A 91 -3.10 53.00 -41.87
N GLY A 92 -1.75 52.97 -41.76
CA GLY A 92 -0.66 52.76 -42.72
C GLY A 92 0.71 53.11 -42.06
N LEU A 93 1.87 53.21 -42.71
CA LEU A 93 2.34 52.83 -44.06
C LEU A 93 3.88 53.08 -44.13
N LEU A 94 4.73 52.09 -44.46
CA LEU A 94 6.10 52.32 -44.98
C LEU A 94 6.73 51.06 -45.62
N ALA A 95 7.58 51.28 -46.62
CA ALA A 95 8.29 50.29 -47.46
C ALA A 95 9.82 50.56 -47.34
N ALA A 96 10.78 49.81 -47.89
CA ALA A 96 10.93 48.43 -48.40
C ALA A 96 12.44 48.23 -48.73
N THR A 97 12.90 47.01 -49.02
CA THR A 97 13.99 46.79 -50.00
C THR A 97 14.06 45.30 -50.41
N ASP A 98 14.15 45.06 -51.72
CA ASP A 98 14.24 43.71 -52.29
C ASP A 98 15.68 43.18 -52.35
N SER A 99 15.79 41.85 -52.43
CA SER A 99 16.53 41.23 -53.55
C SER A 99 16.04 39.79 -53.76
N SER A 100 15.76 39.44 -55.01
CA SER A 100 15.18 38.16 -55.43
C SER A 100 16.16 37.32 -56.24
N SER A 101 15.99 36.00 -56.21
CA SER A 101 16.10 35.13 -57.40
C SER A 101 15.58 33.71 -57.10
N ASP A 102 14.34 33.45 -57.49
CA ASP A 102 13.98 32.54 -58.59
C ASP A 102 15.05 31.53 -59.10
N GLU A 103 14.71 30.29 -59.53
CA GLU A 103 13.40 29.81 -59.98
C GLU A 103 13.28 28.25 -60.08
N LYS A 104 12.06 27.83 -60.47
CA LYS A 104 11.67 26.60 -61.20
C LYS A 104 11.49 25.26 -60.46
N LYS A 105 10.29 24.71 -60.70
CA LYS A 105 9.83 23.35 -60.39
C LYS A 105 10.19 22.40 -61.55
N SER A 106 10.28 21.11 -61.25
CA SER A 106 9.71 20.05 -62.07
C SER A 106 9.19 18.92 -61.18
N SER A 107 8.42 17.98 -61.73
CA SER A 107 7.68 16.98 -60.95
C SER A 107 7.82 15.58 -61.54
N SER A 108 8.08 14.59 -60.69
CA SER A 108 7.76 13.17 -60.92
C SER A 108 7.62 12.48 -59.56
N SER A 109 6.92 11.34 -59.55
CA SER A 109 6.86 10.43 -58.41
C SER A 109 8.16 9.63 -58.28
N ASP A 110 8.45 9.12 -57.09
CA ASP A 110 8.19 7.71 -56.76
C ASP A 110 8.37 7.48 -55.24
N GLU A 111 7.95 6.31 -54.76
CA GLU A 111 7.95 5.94 -53.33
C GLU A 111 9.29 5.35 -52.91
N ASP A 112 9.82 5.72 -51.73
CA ASP A 112 10.38 4.72 -50.82
C ASP A 112 10.48 5.22 -49.36
N GLU A 113 10.18 4.34 -48.39
CA GLU A 113 10.12 4.67 -46.96
C GLU A 113 11.32 4.07 -46.21
N ALA A 114 12.32 4.90 -45.90
CA ALA A 114 13.58 4.48 -45.28
C ALA A 114 13.44 3.99 -43.81
N ARG A 115 12.92 2.77 -43.63
CA ARG A 115 12.74 2.11 -42.33
C ARG A 115 14.05 1.58 -41.76
N VAL A 116 14.61 2.29 -40.77
CA VAL A 116 15.71 1.77 -39.94
C VAL A 116 15.18 0.68 -38.98
N HIS A 117 15.16 -0.57 -39.46
CA HIS A 117 14.82 -1.73 -38.63
C HIS A 117 15.98 -2.12 -37.70
N LEU A 118 15.90 -1.69 -36.44
CA LEU A 118 16.65 -2.32 -35.34
C LEU A 118 15.99 -3.66 -34.99
N GLY A 119 16.45 -4.73 -35.64
CA GLY A 119 15.95 -6.09 -35.44
C GLY A 119 16.32 -6.64 -34.07
N ILE A 120 15.34 -7.22 -33.37
CA ILE A 120 15.54 -8.08 -32.20
C ILE A 120 14.86 -9.42 -32.48
N THR A 121 15.64 -10.34 -33.03
CA THR A 121 15.30 -11.77 -33.15
C THR A 121 16.57 -12.55 -32.88
N GLY A 122 16.62 -13.25 -31.75
CA GLY A 122 17.63 -14.28 -31.53
C GLY A 122 17.27 -15.48 -32.38
N GLN A 123 18.13 -15.86 -33.32
CA GLN A 123 17.98 -17.05 -34.13
C GLN A 123 19.30 -17.82 -34.12
N SER A 124 19.20 -19.12 -33.91
CA SER A 124 20.31 -20.05 -33.95
C SER A 124 20.48 -20.55 -35.39
N ASP A 125 21.66 -20.34 -35.95
CA ASP A 125 22.13 -21.12 -37.10
C ASP A 125 23.40 -21.85 -36.67
N SER A 126 23.49 -23.11 -37.08
CA SER A 126 24.66 -23.96 -36.89
C SER A 126 25.10 -24.44 -38.26
N ASP A 127 26.36 -24.25 -38.59
CA ASP A 127 27.12 -25.17 -39.42
C ASP A 127 28.62 -25.02 -39.14
N SER A 128 29.40 -25.97 -39.64
CA SER A 128 30.78 -26.26 -39.23
C SER A 128 31.85 -25.38 -39.88
N ASP A 129 32.94 -25.16 -39.15
CA ASP A 129 34.31 -25.43 -39.64
C ASP A 129 35.24 -25.74 -38.44
N SER A 130 36.43 -26.29 -38.70
CA SER A 130 37.24 -27.00 -37.68
C SER A 130 38.59 -26.34 -37.30
N ASP A 131 39.07 -26.81 -36.12
CA ASP A 131 40.47 -27.02 -35.72
C ASP A 131 41.22 -26.07 -34.75
N SER A 132 41.92 -26.74 -33.83
CA SER A 132 43.07 -26.34 -32.99
C SER A 132 42.90 -25.28 -31.88
N ASP A 133 42.90 -25.79 -30.64
CA ASP A 133 43.75 -25.43 -29.50
C ASP A 133 43.84 -23.98 -28.97
N GLY A 134 43.44 -23.80 -27.69
CA GLY A 134 43.73 -22.61 -26.89
C GLY A 134 42.99 -22.57 -25.56
N ASP A 135 43.62 -23.07 -24.48
CA ASP A 135 43.03 -23.02 -23.12
C ASP A 135 43.07 -21.58 -22.55
N GLY A 136 41.97 -21.11 -21.94
CA GLY A 136 41.83 -19.71 -21.53
C GLY A 136 40.51 -19.34 -20.85
N ASP A 137 40.57 -19.02 -19.55
CA ASP A 137 39.44 -18.58 -18.73
C ASP A 137 39.01 -17.13 -19.03
N SER A 138 37.84 -16.94 -19.66
CA SER A 138 37.23 -15.61 -19.79
C SER A 138 35.69 -15.59 -20.00
N ASP A 139 34.88 -15.95 -19.00
CA ASP A 139 33.42 -15.63 -18.99
C ASP A 139 33.10 -14.36 -18.17
N GLY A 140 33.86 -13.30 -18.47
CA GLY A 140 33.58 -11.94 -17.99
C GLY A 140 32.83 -11.15 -19.06
N LYS A 141 31.49 -11.16 -19.04
CA LYS A 141 30.66 -10.35 -19.95
C LYS A 141 30.94 -8.85 -19.77
N ARG A 142 31.84 -8.30 -20.60
CA ARG A 142 31.97 -6.85 -20.82
C ARG A 142 30.61 -6.29 -21.18
N SER A 143 30.07 -5.43 -20.32
CA SER A 143 29.00 -4.53 -20.71
C SER A 143 29.51 -3.64 -21.84
N VAL A 144 28.83 -3.67 -22.99
CA VAL A 144 29.07 -2.70 -24.06
C VAL A 144 28.66 -1.32 -23.53
N ASP A 145 29.57 -0.34 -23.58
CA ASP A 145 29.26 1.05 -23.26
C ASP A 145 28.29 1.62 -24.31
N LEU A 146 27.00 1.39 -24.09
CA LEU A 146 25.92 1.92 -24.91
C LEU A 146 25.98 3.45 -24.88
N LYS A 147 26.08 4.07 -26.06
CA LYS A 147 26.18 5.53 -26.21
C LYS A 147 24.94 6.10 -26.88
N ASP A 148 24.53 7.29 -26.44
CA ASP A 148 23.46 8.06 -27.09
C ASP A 148 23.91 8.61 -28.45
N GLY A 149 22.99 9.22 -29.20
CA GLY A 149 23.30 9.89 -30.48
C GLY A 149 24.24 11.09 -30.37
N HIS A 150 24.75 11.40 -29.18
CA HIS A 150 25.77 12.41 -28.90
C HIS A 150 27.04 11.80 -28.26
N GLY A 151 27.20 10.48 -28.30
CA GLY A 151 28.39 9.76 -27.81
C GLY A 151 28.48 9.59 -26.29
N ARG A 152 27.45 9.97 -25.52
CA ARG A 152 27.44 9.86 -24.05
C ARG A 152 27.03 8.47 -23.62
N GLU A 153 27.68 7.90 -22.61
CA GLU A 153 27.24 6.65 -21.98
C GLU A 153 25.76 6.72 -21.54
N VAL A 154 25.08 5.57 -21.59
CA VAL A 154 23.65 5.40 -21.26
C VAL A 154 23.50 4.24 -20.27
N SER A 155 22.55 4.37 -19.33
CA SER A 155 22.21 3.25 -18.44
C SER A 155 21.77 2.03 -19.27
N PRO A 156 22.24 0.81 -18.97
CA PRO A 156 21.92 -0.40 -19.77
C PRO A 156 20.45 -0.84 -19.68
N ILE A 157 19.62 -0.15 -18.90
CA ILE A 157 18.20 -0.46 -18.70
C ILE A 157 17.36 0.63 -19.35
N ALA A 158 16.56 0.25 -20.34
CA ALA A 158 15.77 1.17 -21.17
C ALA A 158 14.78 2.02 -20.35
N GLU A 159 14.11 1.45 -19.35
CA GLU A 159 13.24 2.17 -18.41
C GLU A 159 13.98 3.26 -17.61
N VAL A 160 15.25 3.03 -17.24
CA VAL A 160 16.07 4.02 -16.53
C VAL A 160 16.54 5.10 -17.49
N ALA A 161 17.07 4.70 -18.66
CA ALA A 161 17.55 5.62 -19.71
C ALA A 161 16.46 6.55 -20.27
N ALA A 162 15.20 6.12 -20.30
CA ALA A 162 14.08 6.93 -20.76
C ALA A 162 13.61 8.02 -19.76
N VAL A 163 14.03 7.92 -18.49
CA VAL A 163 13.46 8.68 -17.37
C VAL A 163 14.51 9.50 -16.59
N VAL A 164 15.72 8.96 -16.41
CA VAL A 164 16.81 9.57 -15.62
C VAL A 164 17.73 10.42 -16.53
N SER A 165 18.30 11.51 -16.01
CA SER A 165 19.27 12.32 -16.77
C SER A 165 20.71 11.79 -16.64
N ASN A 166 21.45 11.82 -17.75
CA ASN A 166 22.88 11.46 -17.83
C ASN A 166 23.82 12.66 -17.59
N THR A 167 23.27 13.84 -17.27
CA THR A 167 24.03 15.07 -16.97
C THR A 167 23.85 15.50 -15.52
N ASP A 168 24.88 16.11 -14.94
CA ASP A 168 24.84 16.69 -13.60
C ASP A 168 25.73 17.94 -13.46
N ASP A 169 25.42 18.78 -12.49
CA ASP A 169 26.21 19.96 -12.07
C ASP A 169 26.46 19.90 -10.55
N PRO A 170 27.72 19.68 -10.11
CA PRO A 170 28.10 19.66 -8.70
C PRO A 170 28.06 21.00 -7.96
N SER A 171 27.96 22.14 -8.66
CA SER A 171 28.01 23.47 -8.05
C SER A 171 26.70 23.91 -7.40
N ILE A 172 25.55 23.37 -7.84
CA ILE A 172 24.25 23.91 -7.47
C ILE A 172 23.89 23.60 -5.99
N PRO A 173 23.50 24.59 -5.18
CA PRO A 173 23.14 24.37 -3.78
C PRO A 173 21.96 23.41 -3.57
N CYS A 174 21.95 22.81 -2.38
CA CYS A 174 21.02 21.74 -1.98
C CYS A 174 20.35 22.02 -0.62
N LEU A 175 21.14 22.32 0.42
CA LEU A 175 20.65 22.63 1.77
C LEU A 175 20.44 24.14 1.96
N THR A 176 19.41 24.69 1.32
CA THR A 176 19.06 26.11 1.39
C THR A 176 18.09 26.42 2.53
N PHE A 177 17.90 27.72 2.84
CA PHE A 177 16.83 28.15 3.75
C PHE A 177 15.44 27.70 3.28
N ARG A 178 15.19 27.70 1.96
CA ARG A 178 13.96 27.18 1.35
C ARG A 178 13.76 25.69 1.67
N PHE A 179 14.81 24.87 1.49
CA PHE A 179 14.76 23.44 1.83
C PHE A 179 14.35 23.24 3.29
N TRP A 180 14.96 23.96 4.24
CA TRP A 180 14.63 23.81 5.66
C TRP A 180 13.19 24.18 5.98
N VAL A 181 12.74 25.38 5.59
CA VAL A 181 11.37 25.85 5.87
C VAL A 181 10.34 24.94 5.23
N MET A 182 10.51 24.63 3.94
CA MET A 182 9.54 23.81 3.19
C MET A 182 9.57 22.35 3.62
N GLY A 183 10.75 21.78 3.89
CA GLY A 183 10.91 20.40 4.35
C GLY A 183 10.32 20.18 5.74
N LEU A 184 10.58 21.10 6.69
CA LEU A 184 9.99 21.05 8.03
C LEU A 184 8.46 21.17 7.99
N ILE A 185 7.91 22.15 7.24
CA ILE A 185 6.46 22.26 7.09
C ILE A 185 5.89 21.00 6.42
N SER A 186 6.52 20.52 5.33
CA SER A 186 6.02 19.35 4.59
C SER A 186 6.02 18.08 5.42
N ILE A 187 7.04 17.83 6.24
CA ILE A 187 7.07 16.63 7.09
C ILE A 187 6.12 16.74 8.28
N LEU A 188 5.99 17.92 8.90
CA LEU A 188 5.00 18.15 9.97
C LEU A 188 3.59 17.93 9.42
N SER A 189 3.25 18.54 8.28
CA SER A 189 1.98 18.36 7.61
C SER A 189 1.74 16.93 7.18
N LEU A 190 2.71 16.25 6.53
CA LEU A 190 2.49 14.91 6.00
C LEU A 190 2.43 13.83 7.09
N SER A 191 3.25 13.95 8.15
CA SER A 191 3.17 13.05 9.32
C SER A 191 1.85 13.25 10.06
N PHE A 192 1.44 14.50 10.30
CA PHE A 192 0.15 14.79 10.94
C PHE A 192 -1.02 14.30 10.09
N VAL A 193 -1.02 14.57 8.78
CA VAL A 193 -2.03 14.09 7.83
C VAL A 193 -2.05 12.56 7.82
N ASN A 194 -0.95 11.86 7.55
CA ASN A 194 -1.01 10.40 7.42
C ASN A 194 -1.26 9.70 8.76
N GLN A 195 -0.78 10.22 9.89
CA GLN A 195 -1.12 9.66 11.20
C GLN A 195 -2.58 9.92 11.58
N THR A 196 -3.12 11.12 11.29
CA THR A 196 -4.56 11.35 11.41
C THR A 196 -5.30 10.47 10.41
N THR A 197 -5.18 10.63 9.10
CA THR A 197 -5.92 9.84 8.09
C THR A 197 -5.70 8.32 8.17
N THR A 198 -4.67 7.78 8.82
CA THR A 198 -4.63 6.33 9.13
C THR A 198 -5.55 5.98 10.30
N GLN A 199 -5.49 6.72 11.41
CA GLN A 199 -6.32 6.52 12.61
C GLN A 199 -7.72 7.15 12.49
N LEU A 200 -7.98 7.87 11.39
CA LEU A 200 -9.12 8.77 11.16
C LEU A 200 -9.67 8.65 9.72
N ALA A 201 -9.09 7.81 8.84
CA ALA A 201 -9.89 7.05 7.84
C ALA A 201 -10.87 6.10 8.55
N ALA A 202 -10.62 5.86 9.83
CA ALA A 202 -11.64 5.44 10.76
C ALA A 202 -12.88 6.39 10.68
N LEU A 203 -12.81 7.73 10.74
CA LEU A 203 -14.00 8.59 10.46
C LEU A 203 -14.64 8.33 9.09
N MET A 204 -13.86 7.94 8.07
CA MET A 204 -14.37 7.62 6.73
C MET A 204 -15.11 6.27 6.69
N SER A 205 -15.13 5.49 7.78
CA SER A 205 -15.71 4.13 7.85
C SER A 205 -17.24 4.09 8.03
N PHE A 206 -17.97 5.16 7.68
CA PHE A 206 -19.33 4.98 7.13
C PHE A 206 -19.27 4.46 5.68
N PHE A 207 -18.23 4.84 4.92
CA PHE A 207 -18.18 4.75 3.46
C PHE A 207 -16.84 4.25 2.89
N ARG A 208 -15.99 3.55 3.67
CA ARG A 208 -14.73 2.97 3.12
C ARG A 208 -14.06 1.85 3.91
N ASP A 209 -13.65 0.80 3.19
CA ASP A 209 -12.72 -0.27 3.64
C ASP A 209 -11.25 -0.03 3.24
N ALA A 210 -10.95 1.02 2.45
CA ALA A 210 -9.62 1.29 1.89
C ALA A 210 -8.95 2.48 2.61
N PRO A 211 -7.71 2.32 3.14
CA PRO A 211 -6.98 3.44 3.74
C PRO A 211 -6.61 4.51 2.69
N LEU A 212 -6.45 5.75 3.16
CA LEU A 212 -5.87 6.86 2.40
C LEU A 212 -4.49 7.18 2.96
N VAL A 213 -3.46 6.95 2.15
CA VAL A 213 -2.08 7.33 2.44
C VAL A 213 -1.65 8.41 1.45
N VAL A 214 -1.42 9.63 1.94
CA VAL A 214 -0.91 10.71 1.09
C VAL A 214 0.57 10.45 0.83
N SER A 215 0.93 10.14 -0.41
CA SER A 215 2.32 9.88 -0.78
C SER A 215 3.14 11.18 -0.92
N GLY A 216 4.46 11.08 -0.82
CA GLY A 216 5.38 12.21 -1.02
C GLY A 216 5.25 12.90 -2.38
N LEU A 217 4.61 12.27 -3.37
CA LEU A 217 4.28 12.88 -4.67
C LEU A 217 3.41 14.13 -4.53
N VAL A 218 2.53 14.20 -3.51
CA VAL A 218 1.71 15.38 -3.25
C VAL A 218 2.56 16.55 -2.77
N ILE A 219 3.51 16.30 -1.87
CA ILE A 219 4.50 17.31 -1.47
C ILE A 219 5.32 17.72 -2.69
N GLN A 220 5.83 16.77 -3.48
CA GLN A 220 6.55 17.03 -4.73
C GLN A 220 5.76 17.91 -5.73
N LEU A 221 4.44 17.81 -5.76
CA LEU A 221 3.61 18.71 -6.58
C LEU A 221 3.48 20.10 -5.94
N LEU A 222 3.19 20.17 -4.63
CA LEU A 222 2.94 21.43 -3.90
C LEU A 222 4.21 22.26 -3.68
N SER A 223 5.37 21.64 -3.45
CA SER A 223 6.64 22.34 -3.24
C SER A 223 7.18 23.01 -4.49
N TYR A 224 6.76 22.63 -5.70
CA TYR A 224 7.20 23.28 -6.93
C TYR A 224 6.70 24.73 -7.10
N PRO A 225 5.38 25.03 -7.06
CA PRO A 225 4.90 26.41 -7.11
C PRO A 225 5.33 27.24 -5.89
N ILE A 226 5.31 26.65 -4.68
CA ILE A 226 5.74 27.33 -3.45
C ILE A 226 7.23 27.67 -3.53
N GLY A 227 8.08 26.74 -3.96
CA GLY A 227 9.52 26.97 -4.13
C GLY A 227 9.83 28.05 -5.17
N LYS A 228 9.09 28.07 -6.29
CA LYS A 228 9.18 29.15 -7.29
C LYS A 228 8.66 30.50 -6.80
N PHE A 229 7.67 30.53 -5.91
CA PHE A 229 7.19 31.75 -5.28
C PHE A 229 8.23 32.29 -4.28
N MET A 230 8.72 31.44 -3.37
CA MET A 230 9.78 31.78 -2.42
C MET A 230 11.07 32.24 -3.13
N ALA A 231 11.45 31.63 -4.26
CA ALA A 231 12.60 32.06 -5.06
C ALA A 231 12.44 33.45 -5.72
N ARG A 232 11.23 33.99 -5.83
CA ARG A 232 10.95 35.36 -6.31
C ARG A 232 10.76 36.39 -5.20
N VAL A 233 10.26 35.96 -4.04
CA VAL A 233 9.87 36.85 -2.94
C VAL A 233 10.96 37.02 -1.88
N ILE A 234 11.80 35.99 -1.64
CA ILE A 234 12.87 36.07 -0.64
C ILE A 234 14.02 36.94 -1.20
N PRO A 235 14.49 37.96 -0.47
CA PRO A 235 15.58 38.82 -0.92
C PRO A 235 16.90 38.03 -1.01
N THR A 236 17.75 38.45 -1.95
CA THR A 236 19.09 37.88 -2.20
C THR A 236 20.17 38.41 -1.27
N THR A 237 19.81 39.25 -0.28
CA THR A 237 20.73 39.91 0.66
C THR A 237 21.70 38.94 1.34
N GLU A 238 23.00 39.24 1.26
CA GLU A 238 24.04 38.53 2.00
C GLU A 238 24.10 39.05 3.45
N TYR A 239 23.85 38.16 4.41
CA TYR A 239 24.09 38.40 5.83
C TYR A 239 25.44 37.79 6.23
N SER A 240 26.33 38.58 6.82
CA SER A 240 27.58 38.07 7.39
C SER A 240 27.33 37.65 8.84
N ILE A 241 27.29 36.34 9.09
CA ILE A 241 27.03 35.76 10.42
C ILE A 241 28.16 34.78 10.74
N PHE A 242 28.84 34.99 11.88
CA PHE A 242 30.04 34.22 12.30
C PHE A 242 31.09 34.06 11.18
N GLY A 243 31.37 35.14 10.44
CA GLY A 243 32.37 35.18 9.37
C GLY A 243 32.00 34.42 8.09
N LYS A 244 30.78 33.87 7.99
CA LYS A 244 30.26 33.25 6.77
C LYS A 244 29.20 34.14 6.13
N ARG A 245 29.30 34.30 4.80
CA ARG A 245 28.26 34.92 3.97
C ARG A 245 27.10 33.93 3.82
N LEU A 246 25.93 34.33 4.29
CA LEU A 246 24.68 33.57 4.22
C LEU A 246 23.64 34.41 3.50
N THR A 247 23.27 34.01 2.28
CA THR A 247 22.10 34.58 1.58
C THR A 247 20.89 33.68 1.78
N LEU A 248 19.71 34.30 1.97
CA LEU A 248 18.45 33.58 2.10
C LEU A 248 17.94 33.02 0.76
N ASN A 249 18.41 33.58 -0.37
CA ASN A 249 18.03 33.18 -1.72
C ASN A 249 19.28 33.02 -2.62
N PRO A 250 19.96 31.85 -2.59
CA PRO A 250 21.22 31.62 -3.30
C PRO A 250 21.08 31.37 -4.81
N GLY A 251 19.87 31.49 -5.38
CA GLY A 251 19.61 31.23 -6.81
C GLY A 251 18.18 30.76 -7.09
N PRO A 252 17.83 30.49 -8.35
CA PRO A 252 16.51 29.96 -8.72
C PRO A 252 16.21 28.62 -8.02
N PHE A 253 14.92 28.27 -7.91
CA PHE A 253 14.51 27.00 -7.30
C PHE A 253 15.02 25.80 -8.10
N ASN A 254 15.86 24.98 -7.46
CA ASN A 254 16.60 23.89 -8.09
C ASN A 254 15.94 22.51 -7.85
N VAL A 255 16.14 21.59 -8.81
CA VAL A 255 15.81 20.16 -8.70
C VAL A 255 16.36 19.55 -7.41
N LYS A 256 17.61 19.84 -7.02
CA LYS A 256 18.24 19.19 -5.86
C LYS A 256 17.66 19.65 -4.51
N GLU A 257 17.29 20.93 -4.40
CA GLU A 257 16.49 21.42 -3.27
C GLU A 257 15.13 20.72 -3.22
N HIS A 258 14.47 20.62 -4.39
CA HIS A 258 13.15 20.01 -4.49
C HIS A 258 13.14 18.53 -4.09
N VAL A 259 14.12 17.76 -4.56
CA VAL A 259 14.28 16.34 -4.20
C VAL A 259 14.52 16.16 -2.70
N LEU A 260 15.33 17.02 -2.07
CA LEU A 260 15.55 16.96 -0.63
C LEU A 260 14.28 17.32 0.17
N ILE A 261 13.46 18.28 -0.28
CA ILE A 261 12.15 18.58 0.35
C ILE A 261 11.24 17.34 0.30
N THR A 262 11.14 16.68 -0.87
CA THR A 262 10.33 15.47 -1.03
C THR A 262 10.86 14.30 -0.19
N ILE A 263 12.18 14.08 -0.14
CA ILE A 263 12.78 13.01 0.69
C ILE A 263 12.57 13.28 2.19
N MET A 264 12.64 14.55 2.63
CA MET A 264 12.30 14.90 4.01
C MET A 264 10.83 14.56 4.32
N ALA A 265 9.91 14.83 3.40
CA ALA A 265 8.52 14.44 3.55
C ALA A 265 8.30 12.92 3.49
N ASN A 266 9.00 12.17 2.63
CA ASN A 266 8.93 10.70 2.56
C ASN A 266 9.16 10.05 3.95
N CYS A 267 10.07 10.62 4.75
CA CYS A 267 10.36 10.16 6.11
C CYS A 267 9.17 10.29 7.08
N GLY A 268 8.19 11.13 6.77
CA GLY A 268 6.91 11.28 7.46
C GLY A 268 5.70 10.75 6.68
N ALA A 269 5.90 10.13 5.51
CA ALA A 269 4.81 9.58 4.71
C ALA A 269 4.31 8.24 5.27
N GLY A 270 5.18 7.46 5.92
CA GLY A 270 4.79 6.24 6.63
C GLY A 270 4.34 6.52 8.06
N THR A 271 3.22 5.93 8.47
CA THR A 271 2.83 5.91 9.89
C THR A 271 3.72 4.93 10.67
N ALA A 272 4.09 5.31 11.89
CA ALA A 272 4.98 4.49 12.71
C ALA A 272 4.23 3.26 13.24
N TYR A 273 4.55 2.07 12.74
CA TYR A 273 3.89 0.81 13.10
C TYR A 273 3.90 0.50 14.61
N ALA A 274 4.91 0.99 15.34
CA ALA A 274 4.96 0.92 16.81
C ALA A 274 3.80 1.67 17.51
N VAL A 275 3.07 2.57 16.82
CA VAL A 275 1.84 3.17 17.34
C VAL A 275 0.73 2.13 17.51
N ASP A 276 0.64 1.11 16.66
CA ASP A 276 -0.34 0.04 16.84
C ASP A 276 -0.06 -0.77 18.13
N ILE A 277 1.19 -0.88 18.60
CA ILE A 277 1.52 -1.40 19.94
C ILE A 277 0.87 -0.54 21.02
N ILE A 278 1.05 0.79 20.96
CA ILE A 278 0.52 1.73 21.96
C ILE A 278 -1.01 1.70 21.98
N VAL A 279 -1.65 1.58 20.80
CA VAL A 279 -3.11 1.45 20.68
C VAL A 279 -3.59 0.13 21.30
N ILE A 280 -2.95 -1.01 21.03
CA ILE A 280 -3.38 -2.28 21.67
C ILE A 280 -3.09 -2.30 23.17
N GLN A 281 -1.98 -1.71 23.63
CA GLN A 281 -1.67 -1.56 25.05
C GLN A 281 -2.78 -0.77 25.77
N ARG A 282 -3.10 0.43 25.30
CA ARG A 282 -4.06 1.33 25.97
C ARG A 282 -5.52 0.88 25.82
N VAL A 283 -5.96 0.57 24.60
CA VAL A 283 -7.38 0.30 24.33
C VAL A 283 -7.78 -1.13 24.71
N PHE A 284 -6.98 -2.13 24.30
CA PHE A 284 -7.35 -3.53 24.46
C PHE A 284 -6.80 -4.11 25.78
N TYR A 285 -5.48 -4.05 26.01
CA TYR A 285 -4.86 -4.62 27.21
C TYR A 285 -5.03 -3.76 28.48
N LYS A 286 -5.38 -2.48 28.33
CA LYS A 286 -5.58 -1.47 29.40
C LYS A 286 -4.32 -1.21 30.22
N GLN A 287 -3.21 -0.92 29.54
CA GLN A 287 -1.92 -0.54 30.10
C GLN A 287 -1.39 0.74 29.43
N ASP A 288 -0.62 1.55 30.15
CA ASP A 288 0.15 2.65 29.59
C ASP A 288 1.52 2.74 30.25
N PHE A 289 2.58 2.82 29.44
CA PHE A 289 3.97 2.96 29.90
C PHE A 289 4.47 4.42 29.81
N GLY A 290 3.60 5.35 29.41
CA GLY A 290 3.86 6.78 29.40
C GLY A 290 4.62 7.27 28.16
N PHE A 291 4.67 8.59 28.00
CA PHE A 291 5.13 9.23 26.77
C PHE A 291 6.57 8.89 26.39
N LEU A 292 7.50 8.84 27.36
CA LEU A 292 8.92 8.62 27.07
C LEU A 292 9.21 7.19 26.57
N ALA A 293 8.61 6.16 27.17
CA ALA A 293 8.74 4.77 26.73
C ALA A 293 8.25 4.61 25.28
N ASN A 294 7.05 5.15 25.03
CA ASN A 294 6.38 5.13 23.74
C ASN A 294 7.19 5.89 22.66
N LEU A 295 7.83 7.00 23.02
CA LEU A 295 8.69 7.78 22.13
C LEU A 295 9.98 7.03 21.78
N LEU A 296 10.64 6.43 22.76
CA LEU A 296 11.86 5.66 22.53
C LEU A 296 11.58 4.40 21.70
N LEU A 297 10.46 3.72 21.94
CA LEU A 297 10.01 2.58 21.12
C LEU A 297 9.81 2.99 19.64
N ILE A 298 9.12 4.10 19.39
CA ILE A 298 8.94 4.62 18.02
C ILE A 298 10.28 5.02 17.40
N LEU A 299 11.09 5.85 18.06
CA LEU A 299 12.34 6.35 17.48
C LEU A 299 13.36 5.22 17.21
N THR A 300 13.46 4.24 18.11
CA THR A 300 14.41 3.13 17.94
C THR A 300 13.99 2.18 16.82
N THR A 301 12.74 1.72 16.79
CA THR A 301 12.23 0.79 15.76
C THR A 301 12.37 1.36 14.33
N GLN A 302 12.18 2.69 14.20
CA GLN A 302 12.41 3.43 12.95
C GLN A 302 13.89 3.54 12.58
N LEU A 303 14.75 3.97 13.51
CA LEU A 303 16.13 4.35 13.20
C LEU A 303 17.12 3.17 13.10
N VAL A 304 16.85 2.01 13.70
CA VAL A 304 17.72 0.81 13.55
C VAL A 304 17.87 0.39 12.07
N GLY A 305 16.83 0.59 11.25
CA GLY A 305 16.88 0.30 9.81
C GLY A 305 17.92 1.11 9.03
N TYR A 306 18.20 2.35 9.46
CA TYR A 306 19.17 3.23 8.79
C TYR A 306 20.59 2.65 8.88
N GLY A 307 20.94 2.03 10.01
CA GLY A 307 22.22 1.37 10.21
C GLY A 307 22.46 0.22 9.23
N MET A 308 21.46 -0.66 9.09
CA MET A 308 21.52 -1.80 8.16
C MET A 308 21.59 -1.34 6.70
N ALA A 309 20.79 -0.33 6.32
CA ALA A 309 20.82 0.23 4.97
C ALA A 309 22.17 0.84 4.59
N GLY A 310 22.91 1.40 5.56
CA GLY A 310 24.28 1.91 5.37
C GLY A 310 25.29 0.88 4.87
N ILE A 311 25.09 -0.41 5.20
CA ILE A 311 25.88 -1.55 4.71
C ILE A 311 25.32 -2.00 3.35
N LEU A 312 23.99 -2.13 3.25
CA LEU A 312 23.30 -2.71 2.09
C LEU A 312 23.35 -1.85 0.82
N ARG A 313 23.62 -0.54 0.93
CA ARG A 313 23.72 0.38 -0.23
C ARG A 313 24.69 -0.08 -1.32
N ARG A 314 25.80 -0.74 -0.95
CA ARG A 314 26.77 -1.29 -1.91
C ARG A 314 26.16 -2.35 -2.84
N TYR A 315 25.17 -3.11 -2.36
CA TYR A 315 24.52 -4.19 -3.10
C TYR A 315 23.21 -3.77 -3.75
N LEU A 316 22.45 -2.87 -3.10
CA LEU A 316 21.08 -2.53 -3.50
C LEU A 316 20.89 -1.15 -4.13
N VAL A 317 21.90 -0.27 -4.06
CA VAL A 317 21.86 1.08 -4.62
C VAL A 317 22.85 1.23 -5.79
N TYR A 318 24.12 0.88 -5.57
CA TYR A 318 25.20 1.14 -6.55
C TYR A 318 25.13 0.33 -7.86
N PRO A 319 24.62 -0.93 -7.91
CA PRO A 319 24.51 -1.68 -9.17
C PRO A 319 23.38 -1.17 -10.07
N ALA A 320 23.64 -1.12 -11.40
CA ALA A 320 22.63 -0.72 -12.39
C ALA A 320 21.39 -1.65 -12.39
N ALA A 321 21.58 -2.95 -12.17
CA ALA A 321 20.51 -3.96 -12.16
C ALA A 321 19.42 -3.74 -11.10
N MET A 322 19.70 -2.93 -10.06
CA MET A 322 18.75 -2.61 -8.99
C MET A 322 17.98 -1.35 -9.37
N ILE A 323 16.82 -1.54 -10.02
CA ILE A 323 16.05 -0.48 -10.69
C ILE A 323 15.30 0.41 -9.69
N TRP A 324 14.66 -0.19 -8.68
CA TRP A 324 13.66 0.44 -7.80
C TRP A 324 12.53 1.12 -8.59
N PRO A 325 11.60 0.36 -9.20
CA PRO A 325 10.59 0.91 -10.13
C PRO A 325 9.75 2.05 -9.55
N SER A 326 9.40 1.98 -8.25
CA SER A 326 8.77 3.08 -7.48
C SER A 326 9.39 4.45 -7.76
N ASN A 327 10.71 4.51 -7.76
CA ASN A 327 11.47 5.75 -7.87
C ASN A 327 11.39 6.36 -9.27
N LEU A 328 11.17 5.55 -10.31
CA LEU A 328 11.09 6.04 -11.69
C LEU A 328 9.87 6.96 -11.87
N ALA A 329 8.76 6.74 -11.17
CA ALA A 329 7.63 7.66 -11.17
C ALA A 329 8.00 9.01 -10.51
N THR A 330 8.69 8.98 -9.38
CA THR A 330 9.17 10.17 -8.67
C THR A 330 10.18 10.97 -9.52
N VAL A 331 11.16 10.29 -10.14
CA VAL A 331 12.13 10.91 -11.07
C VAL A 331 11.43 11.49 -12.30
N ALA A 332 10.47 10.76 -12.88
CA ALA A 332 9.67 11.26 -14.00
C ALA A 332 8.98 12.58 -13.61
N LEU A 333 8.33 12.66 -12.44
CA LEU A 333 7.67 13.88 -11.97
C LEU A 333 8.67 15.03 -11.69
N PHE A 334 9.87 14.77 -11.18
CA PHE A 334 10.90 15.83 -11.04
C PHE A 334 11.28 16.40 -12.41
N ASN A 335 11.49 15.51 -13.39
CA ASN A 335 11.91 15.86 -14.73
C ASN A 335 10.78 16.53 -15.53
N THR A 336 9.52 16.14 -15.39
CA THR A 336 8.40 16.89 -16.01
C THR A 336 8.27 18.29 -15.43
N LEU A 337 8.44 18.47 -14.12
CA LEU A 337 8.31 19.78 -13.48
C LEU A 337 9.48 20.72 -13.85
N HIS A 338 10.72 20.25 -13.88
CA HIS A 338 11.88 21.14 -14.08
C HIS A 338 12.38 21.26 -15.53
N ARG A 339 12.26 20.21 -16.36
CA ARG A 339 12.75 20.24 -17.73
C ARG A 339 11.74 20.94 -18.64
N ARG A 340 12.21 21.89 -19.46
CA ARG A 340 11.45 22.35 -20.62
C ARG A 340 11.56 21.29 -21.72
N GLU A 341 10.42 20.87 -22.27
CA GLU A 341 10.39 20.05 -23.48
C GLU A 341 10.28 20.97 -24.70
N GLU A 342 11.29 20.96 -25.56
CA GLU A 342 11.16 21.47 -26.93
C GLU A 342 10.40 20.43 -27.75
N LEU A 343 9.35 20.86 -28.45
CA LEU A 343 8.39 19.96 -29.10
C LEU A 343 8.07 20.39 -30.52
N ALA A 344 7.87 19.37 -31.38
CA ALA A 344 7.18 19.56 -32.65
C ALA A 344 5.76 20.14 -32.42
N PRO A 345 5.26 21.00 -33.33
CA PRO A 345 3.95 21.63 -33.19
C PRO A 345 2.83 20.58 -33.07
N GLY A 346 1.83 20.90 -32.26
CA GLY A 346 0.68 20.01 -31.97
C GLY A 346 0.86 19.01 -30.83
N GLN A 347 2.09 18.70 -30.40
CA GLN A 347 2.29 17.76 -29.29
C GLN A 347 2.00 18.37 -27.90
N TRP A 348 1.37 17.59 -27.03
CA TRP A 348 1.19 17.94 -25.62
C TRP A 348 2.49 17.79 -24.84
N THR A 349 2.84 18.77 -24.00
CA THR A 349 3.94 18.63 -23.03
C THR A 349 3.54 17.65 -21.93
N ARG A 350 4.52 16.94 -21.35
CA ARG A 350 4.27 16.11 -20.16
C ARG A 350 3.65 16.92 -19.00
N GLN A 351 3.95 18.22 -18.89
CA GLN A 351 3.31 19.12 -17.90
C GLN A 351 1.82 19.35 -18.15
N LYS A 352 1.42 19.65 -19.41
CA LYS A 352 0.00 19.83 -19.76
C LYS A 352 -0.81 18.55 -19.55
N PHE A 353 -0.23 17.41 -19.95
CA PHE A 353 -0.82 16.09 -19.73
C PHE A 353 -0.99 15.79 -18.22
N PHE A 354 0.06 15.99 -17.42
CA PHE A 354 -0.01 15.82 -15.96
C PHE A 354 -1.13 16.67 -15.34
N ALA A 355 -1.19 17.97 -15.67
CA ALA A 355 -2.18 18.88 -15.12
C ALA A 355 -3.62 18.47 -15.49
N ALA A 356 -3.86 18.10 -16.75
CA ALA A 356 -5.18 17.64 -17.20
C ALA A 356 -5.61 16.35 -16.48
N CYS A 357 -4.72 15.36 -16.37
CA CYS A 357 -5.00 14.11 -15.67
C CYS A 357 -5.19 14.31 -14.16
N ALA A 358 -4.41 15.19 -13.53
CA ALA A 358 -4.51 15.47 -12.09
C ALA A 358 -5.82 16.21 -11.75
N ILE A 359 -6.25 17.17 -12.58
CA ILE A 359 -7.56 17.85 -12.43
C ILE A 359 -8.70 16.87 -12.68
N GLY A 360 -8.63 16.06 -13.75
CA GLY A 360 -9.63 15.04 -14.03
C GLY A 360 -9.78 14.02 -12.88
N SER A 361 -8.65 13.58 -12.31
CA SER A 361 -8.62 12.67 -11.16
C SER A 361 -9.12 13.34 -9.88
N PHE A 362 -8.76 14.60 -9.63
CA PHE A 362 -9.27 15.39 -8.50
C PHE A 362 -10.80 15.48 -8.55
N LEU A 363 -11.38 15.85 -9.70
CA LEU A 363 -12.82 15.98 -9.89
C LEU A 363 -13.53 14.63 -9.81
N TYR A 364 -13.00 13.61 -10.50
CA TYR A 364 -13.59 12.27 -10.49
C TYR A 364 -13.69 11.70 -9.07
N PHE A 365 -12.67 11.94 -8.23
CA PHE A 365 -12.60 11.35 -6.89
C PHE A 365 -13.75 11.73 -5.95
N TRP A 366 -14.39 12.89 -6.13
CA TRP A 366 -15.58 13.26 -5.35
C TRP A 366 -16.74 12.27 -5.53
N ILE A 367 -16.80 11.57 -6.67
CA ILE A 367 -17.84 10.58 -6.97
C ILE A 367 -17.73 9.37 -6.03
N PRO A 368 -16.65 8.55 -6.04
CA PRO A 368 -16.52 7.43 -5.10
C PRO A 368 -16.22 7.83 -3.66
N ALA A 369 -15.82 9.08 -3.37
CA ALA A 369 -15.49 9.51 -2.01
C ALA A 369 -16.64 10.17 -1.22
N TYR A 370 -17.67 10.70 -1.91
CA TYR A 370 -18.75 11.44 -1.26
C TYR A 370 -20.14 11.20 -1.91
N PHE A 371 -20.27 11.36 -3.24
CA PHE A 371 -21.58 11.30 -3.88
C PHE A 371 -22.12 9.87 -4.09
N PHE A 372 -21.26 8.91 -4.39
CA PHE A 372 -21.59 7.53 -4.75
C PHE A 372 -20.54 6.51 -4.22
N PRO A 373 -20.32 6.39 -2.88
CA PRO A 373 -19.39 5.43 -2.28
C PRO A 373 -19.43 3.98 -2.81
N ALA A 374 -20.59 3.47 -3.17
CA ALA A 374 -20.74 2.10 -3.69
C ALA A 374 -19.93 1.81 -4.98
N ILE A 375 -19.52 2.84 -5.75
CA ILE A 375 -18.61 2.69 -6.90
C ILE A 375 -17.20 2.18 -6.49
N THR A 376 -16.83 2.28 -5.21
CA THR A 376 -15.59 1.69 -4.69
C THR A 376 -15.60 0.15 -4.72
N ALA A 377 -16.77 -0.50 -4.68
CA ALA A 377 -16.90 -1.95 -4.64
C ALA A 377 -18.25 -2.45 -5.21
N LEU A 378 -18.41 -2.37 -6.54
CA LEU A 378 -19.62 -2.82 -7.24
C LEU A 378 -19.70 -4.35 -7.28
N THR A 379 -20.44 -4.93 -6.33
CA THR A 379 -20.72 -6.38 -6.21
C THR A 379 -21.80 -6.83 -7.20
N LEU A 380 -21.55 -6.71 -8.50
CA LEU A 380 -22.56 -6.88 -9.57
C LEU A 380 -23.33 -8.21 -9.52
N LEU A 381 -22.63 -9.33 -9.27
CA LEU A 381 -23.24 -10.66 -9.20
C LEU A 381 -24.16 -10.81 -7.97
N CYS A 382 -23.74 -10.25 -6.84
CA CYS A 382 -24.49 -10.27 -5.58
C CYS A 382 -25.84 -9.55 -5.68
N TYR A 383 -25.92 -8.48 -6.49
CA TYR A 383 -27.17 -7.77 -6.79
C TYR A 383 -28.22 -8.68 -7.46
N MET A 384 -27.80 -9.72 -8.19
CA MET A 384 -28.73 -10.65 -8.85
C MET A 384 -29.41 -11.62 -7.87
N GLN A 385 -28.78 -11.93 -6.73
CA GLN A 385 -29.35 -12.84 -5.71
C GLN A 385 -28.78 -12.58 -4.30
N PRO A 386 -29.17 -11.49 -3.62
CA PRO A 386 -28.58 -11.07 -2.34
C PRO A 386 -28.87 -12.00 -1.14
N SER A 387 -29.80 -12.95 -1.28
CA SER A 387 -30.13 -13.96 -0.27
C SER A 387 -29.24 -15.21 -0.32
N ASN A 388 -28.35 -15.33 -1.31
CA ASN A 388 -27.50 -16.50 -1.48
C ASN A 388 -26.17 -16.34 -0.71
N VAL A 389 -26.00 -17.13 0.36
CA VAL A 389 -24.80 -17.12 1.23
C VAL A 389 -23.52 -17.42 0.44
N VAL A 390 -23.53 -18.44 -0.43
CA VAL A 390 -22.36 -18.85 -1.24
C VAL A 390 -22.00 -17.73 -2.23
N LEU A 391 -22.99 -17.16 -2.91
CA LEU A 391 -22.75 -16.04 -3.83
C LEU A 391 -22.20 -14.81 -3.09
N SER A 392 -22.72 -14.51 -1.90
CA SER A 392 -22.27 -13.39 -1.06
C SER A 392 -20.83 -13.59 -0.56
N GLN A 393 -20.47 -14.81 -0.14
CA GLN A 393 -19.12 -15.15 0.33
C GLN A 393 -18.07 -15.11 -0.80
N LEU A 394 -18.44 -15.52 -2.02
CA LEU A 394 -17.55 -15.48 -3.18
C LEU A 394 -17.45 -14.07 -3.81
N THR A 395 -18.57 -13.37 -3.96
CA THR A 395 -18.69 -12.13 -4.78
C THR A 395 -18.95 -10.86 -3.97
N GLY A 396 -19.00 -10.95 -2.64
CA GLY A 396 -19.08 -9.80 -1.75
C GLY A 396 -17.74 -9.08 -1.58
N SER A 397 -17.82 -7.78 -1.26
CA SER A 397 -16.65 -6.92 -1.03
C SER A 397 -15.89 -7.29 0.25
N GLN A 398 -16.59 -7.87 1.23
CA GLN A 398 -15.97 -8.34 2.48
C GLN A 398 -15.61 -9.83 2.44
N GLY A 399 -16.06 -10.54 1.40
CA GLY A 399 -15.69 -11.93 1.06
C GLY A 399 -14.53 -12.00 0.06
N LEU A 400 -14.60 -12.94 -0.89
CA LEU A 400 -13.50 -13.23 -1.83
C LEU A 400 -13.46 -12.33 -3.09
N GLY A 401 -14.36 -11.36 -3.22
CA GLY A 401 -14.27 -10.30 -4.22
C GLY A 401 -14.38 -10.74 -5.68
N MET A 402 -14.86 -11.96 -5.97
CA MET A 402 -14.95 -12.49 -7.33
C MET A 402 -15.96 -11.68 -8.15
N GLY A 403 -15.51 -11.03 -9.23
CA GLY A 403 -16.35 -10.20 -10.08
C GLY A 403 -16.75 -8.84 -9.49
N VAL A 404 -16.16 -8.42 -8.37
CA VAL A 404 -16.36 -7.08 -7.79
C VAL A 404 -15.53 -6.06 -8.56
N LEU A 405 -16.17 -5.00 -9.08
CA LEU A 405 -15.48 -3.93 -9.79
C LEU A 405 -15.29 -2.70 -8.88
N ALA A 406 -14.05 -2.23 -8.77
CA ALA A 406 -13.70 -0.99 -8.08
C ALA A 406 -13.25 0.03 -9.13
N LEU A 407 -13.98 1.15 -9.28
CA LEU A 407 -13.59 2.22 -10.20
C LEU A 407 -12.83 3.36 -9.51
N ASP A 408 -12.67 3.28 -8.18
CA ASP A 408 -11.85 4.21 -7.38
C ASP A 408 -10.36 3.85 -7.44
N TRP A 409 -9.55 4.77 -7.95
CA TRP A 409 -8.10 4.65 -8.04
C TRP A 409 -7.42 4.36 -6.69
N ASN A 410 -7.84 4.98 -5.59
CA ASN A 410 -7.21 4.70 -4.28
C ASN A 410 -7.58 3.30 -3.75
N THR A 411 -8.82 2.85 -3.96
CA THR A 411 -9.19 1.46 -3.62
C THR A 411 -8.40 0.43 -4.44
N ILE A 412 -7.99 0.78 -5.67
CA ILE A 412 -7.09 -0.02 -6.50
C ILE A 412 -5.64 0.01 -5.98
N THR A 413 -5.10 1.16 -5.56
CA THR A 413 -3.68 1.30 -5.21
C THR A 413 -3.36 1.07 -3.71
N ALA A 414 -4.35 1.06 -2.83
CA ALA A 414 -4.20 1.11 -1.36
C ALA A 414 -3.20 0.12 -0.73
N PHE A 415 -2.99 -1.07 -1.32
CA PHE A 415 -2.18 -2.14 -0.71
C PHE A 415 -1.04 -2.69 -1.57
N LEU A 416 -0.97 -2.34 -2.85
CA LEU A 416 0.10 -2.77 -3.78
C LEU A 416 0.79 -1.58 -4.48
N GLY A 417 0.42 -0.34 -4.13
CA GLY A 417 0.84 0.85 -4.85
C GLY A 417 0.30 0.88 -6.28
N SER A 418 0.93 1.67 -7.16
CA SER A 418 0.43 1.83 -8.52
C SER A 418 0.71 0.62 -9.43
N PRO A 419 -0.32 0.05 -10.11
CA PRO A 419 -0.13 -1.00 -11.10
C PRO A 419 0.57 -0.49 -12.37
N LEU A 420 0.59 0.82 -12.62
CA LEU A 420 1.29 1.45 -13.74
C LEU A 420 2.82 1.50 -13.54
N ILE A 421 3.32 1.18 -12.35
CA ILE A 421 4.76 1.16 -12.06
C ILE A 421 5.34 -0.28 -12.05
N THR A 422 4.59 -1.25 -11.54
CA THR A 422 5.08 -2.61 -11.30
C THR A 422 5.21 -3.42 -12.61
N PRO A 423 6.36 -4.07 -12.91
CA PRO A 423 6.56 -4.80 -14.17
C PRO A 423 5.54 -5.93 -14.43
N TRP A 424 5.09 -6.08 -15.68
CA TRP A 424 4.05 -7.07 -16.06
C TRP A 424 4.35 -8.50 -15.58
N TRP A 425 5.58 -8.98 -15.74
CA TRP A 425 5.95 -10.34 -15.33
C TRP A 425 5.82 -10.54 -13.81
N ALA A 426 6.10 -9.52 -13.00
CA ALA A 426 5.87 -9.56 -11.55
C ALA A 426 4.36 -9.56 -11.24
N GLN A 427 3.57 -8.77 -11.97
CA GLN A 427 2.10 -8.79 -11.86
C GLN A 427 1.50 -10.16 -12.22
N VAL A 428 2.02 -10.86 -13.22
CA VAL A 428 1.59 -12.23 -13.56
C VAL A 428 1.91 -13.22 -12.42
N ASN A 429 3.06 -13.10 -11.75
CA ASN A 429 3.35 -13.94 -10.58
C ASN A 429 2.38 -13.65 -9.41
N ILE A 430 2.09 -12.38 -9.13
CA ILE A 430 1.08 -11.98 -8.13
C ILE A 430 -0.31 -12.49 -8.52
N MET A 431 -0.68 -12.43 -9.81
CA MET A 431 -1.96 -12.91 -10.33
C MET A 431 -2.14 -14.42 -10.13
N LEU A 432 -1.14 -15.21 -10.52
CA LEU A 432 -1.17 -16.66 -10.39
C LEU A 432 -1.23 -17.08 -8.92
N GLY A 433 -0.46 -16.41 -8.05
CA GLY A 433 -0.52 -16.61 -6.60
C GLY A 433 -1.88 -16.26 -6.02
N PHE A 434 -2.39 -15.06 -6.32
CA PHE A 434 -3.67 -14.58 -5.83
C PHE A 434 -4.84 -15.50 -6.24
N ILE A 435 -4.91 -15.92 -7.51
CA ILE A 435 -5.94 -16.85 -7.98
C ILE A 435 -5.82 -18.21 -7.27
N LEU A 436 -4.60 -18.77 -7.20
CA LEU A 436 -4.35 -20.07 -6.56
C LEU A 436 -4.70 -20.05 -5.05
N ILE A 437 -4.37 -18.97 -4.34
CA ILE A 437 -4.61 -18.85 -2.90
C ILE A 437 -6.06 -18.44 -2.62
N ALA A 438 -6.48 -17.27 -3.09
CA ALA A 438 -7.74 -16.65 -2.69
C ALA A 438 -8.97 -17.24 -3.41
N TRP A 439 -8.83 -17.72 -4.66
CA TRP A 439 -9.96 -18.21 -5.47
C TRP A 439 -9.97 -19.73 -5.70
N ILE A 440 -8.89 -20.44 -5.35
CA ILE A 440 -8.85 -21.92 -5.39
C ILE A 440 -8.70 -22.49 -3.97
N MET A 441 -7.55 -22.31 -3.31
CA MET A 441 -7.30 -22.99 -2.03
C MET A 441 -8.28 -22.59 -0.91
N VAL A 442 -8.60 -21.29 -0.76
CA VAL A 442 -9.53 -20.84 0.31
C VAL A 442 -10.95 -21.37 0.10
N PRO A 443 -11.60 -21.24 -1.07
CA PRO A 443 -12.87 -21.91 -1.35
C PRO A 443 -12.84 -23.42 -1.14
N THR A 444 -11.80 -24.10 -1.64
CA THR A 444 -11.68 -25.56 -1.51
C THR A 444 -11.63 -25.98 -0.05
N ALA A 445 -10.80 -25.35 0.79
CA ALA A 445 -10.74 -25.66 2.22
C ALA A 445 -12.05 -25.34 2.96
N TYR A 446 -12.68 -24.20 2.64
CA TYR A 446 -13.91 -23.76 3.30
C TYR A 446 -15.10 -24.67 3.00
N TYR A 447 -15.35 -25.01 1.73
CA TYR A 447 -16.48 -25.85 1.34
C TYR A 447 -16.27 -27.35 1.62
N LEU A 448 -15.02 -27.83 1.69
CA LEU A 448 -14.68 -29.15 2.24
C LEU A 448 -14.70 -29.20 3.77
N ASP A 449 -14.97 -28.08 4.46
CA ASP A 449 -15.05 -27.96 5.92
C ASP A 449 -13.74 -28.30 6.68
N ILE A 450 -12.60 -28.07 6.03
CA ILE A 450 -11.29 -28.32 6.66
C ILE A 450 -11.18 -27.42 7.90
N TRP A 451 -10.83 -28.00 9.05
CA TRP A 451 -10.78 -27.33 10.36
C TRP A 451 -12.13 -26.85 10.93
N ASN A 452 -13.25 -27.45 10.51
CA ASN A 452 -14.62 -27.01 10.83
C ASN A 452 -14.88 -25.56 10.35
N ALA A 453 -14.31 -25.22 9.18
CA ALA A 453 -14.37 -23.91 8.56
C ALA A 453 -15.77 -23.28 8.49
N LYS A 454 -16.81 -24.08 8.24
CA LYS A 454 -18.19 -23.62 7.95
C LYS A 454 -18.87 -22.90 9.11
N THR A 455 -18.40 -23.13 10.34
CA THR A 455 -18.88 -22.45 11.55
C THR A 455 -18.49 -20.95 11.57
N TYR A 456 -17.43 -20.56 10.87
CA TYR A 456 -16.85 -19.21 10.87
C TYR A 456 -17.06 -18.51 9.52
N PRO A 457 -16.94 -17.17 9.43
CA PRO A 457 -16.92 -16.47 8.14
C PRO A 457 -15.65 -16.81 7.34
N ILE A 458 -15.76 -16.83 6.01
CA ILE A 458 -14.66 -17.20 5.12
C ILE A 458 -13.42 -16.28 5.23
N LEU A 459 -13.66 -14.96 5.34
CA LEU A 459 -12.65 -13.91 5.48
C LEU A 459 -13.01 -12.96 6.63
N THR A 460 -12.17 -12.95 7.68
CA THR A 460 -12.20 -11.95 8.75
C THR A 460 -10.92 -12.03 9.57
N SER A 461 -10.54 -10.94 10.23
CA SER A 461 -9.43 -10.88 11.18
C SER A 461 -9.84 -11.24 12.62
N LYS A 462 -11.15 -11.37 12.90
CA LYS A 462 -11.65 -11.67 14.24
C LYS A 462 -11.37 -13.12 14.65
N LEU A 463 -11.35 -13.32 15.97
CA LEU A 463 -11.03 -14.57 16.67
C LEU A 463 -12.29 -15.26 17.19
N PHE A 464 -12.34 -16.59 17.14
CA PHE A 464 -13.53 -17.39 17.44
C PHE A 464 -13.29 -18.52 18.44
N THR A 465 -14.34 -18.86 19.20
CA THR A 465 -14.44 -20.11 19.96
C THR A 465 -14.77 -21.29 19.05
N THR A 466 -14.71 -22.52 19.56
CA THR A 466 -15.20 -23.73 18.86
C THR A 466 -16.63 -23.58 18.34
N ASP A 467 -17.47 -22.83 19.05
CA ASP A 467 -18.93 -22.79 18.86
C ASP A 467 -19.38 -21.68 17.87
N GLY A 468 -18.43 -20.93 17.30
CA GLY A 468 -18.70 -19.84 16.34
C GLY A 468 -18.82 -18.45 16.94
N TYR A 469 -18.92 -18.31 18.26
CA TYR A 469 -18.91 -17.02 18.94
C TYR A 469 -17.53 -16.36 18.92
N TYR A 470 -17.48 -15.02 18.99
CA TYR A 470 -16.23 -14.28 19.17
C TYR A 470 -15.52 -14.67 20.47
N TYR A 471 -14.19 -14.77 20.41
CA TYR A 471 -13.34 -15.18 21.52
C TYR A 471 -13.05 -13.99 22.47
N ASP A 472 -13.50 -14.06 23.73
CA ASP A 472 -13.15 -13.06 24.74
C ASP A 472 -11.70 -13.27 25.20
N THR A 473 -10.83 -12.44 24.65
CA THR A 473 -9.38 -12.52 24.83
C THR A 473 -8.89 -11.90 26.15
N LEU A 474 -9.72 -11.13 26.85
CA LEU A 474 -9.39 -10.63 28.19
C LEU A 474 -9.75 -11.64 29.28
N SER A 475 -10.73 -12.51 29.03
CA SER A 475 -11.15 -13.55 29.99
C SER A 475 -10.13 -14.67 30.24
N ILE A 476 -9.16 -14.86 29.34
CA ILE A 476 -8.12 -15.89 29.42
C ILE A 476 -6.74 -15.35 29.86
N LEU A 477 -6.71 -14.14 30.42
CA LEU A 477 -5.47 -13.46 30.83
C LEU A 477 -5.44 -13.24 32.33
N THR A 478 -4.28 -13.53 32.93
CA THR A 478 -3.98 -13.19 34.32
C THR A 478 -3.97 -11.66 34.53
N PRO A 479 -4.01 -11.17 35.78
CA PRO A 479 -3.77 -9.75 36.08
C PRO A 479 -2.42 -9.22 35.52
N ALA A 480 -1.41 -10.10 35.42
CA ALA A 480 -0.11 -9.82 34.81
C ALA A 480 -0.10 -9.88 33.26
N LYS A 481 -1.27 -9.99 32.62
CA LYS A 481 -1.48 -10.06 31.15
C LYS A 481 -0.76 -11.23 30.47
N THR A 482 -0.46 -12.28 31.23
CA THR A 482 -0.02 -13.58 30.69
C THR A 482 -1.21 -14.52 30.48
N LEU A 483 -1.02 -15.58 29.69
CA LEU A 483 -2.04 -16.64 29.53
C LEU A 483 -2.39 -17.29 30.87
N ASP A 484 -3.69 -17.40 31.17
CA ASP A 484 -4.22 -18.17 32.29
C ASP A 484 -4.66 -19.56 31.81
N GLU A 485 -3.85 -20.60 32.10
CA GLU A 485 -4.07 -21.96 31.59
C GLU A 485 -5.41 -22.61 31.97
N PRO A 486 -5.89 -22.61 33.25
CA PRO A 486 -7.20 -23.16 33.59
C PRO A 486 -8.35 -22.43 32.88
N MET A 487 -8.30 -21.11 32.76
CA MET A 487 -9.32 -20.33 32.03
C MET A 487 -9.27 -20.59 30.52
N TYR A 488 -8.09 -20.75 29.93
CA TYR A 488 -7.94 -21.19 28.54
C TYR A 488 -8.53 -22.60 28.32
N LYS A 489 -8.30 -23.53 29.25
CA LYS A 489 -8.84 -24.90 29.19
C LYS A 489 -10.38 -24.94 29.34
N SER A 490 -11.00 -23.98 30.02
CA SER A 490 -12.46 -23.88 30.12
C SER A 490 -13.12 -23.12 28.96
N TYR A 491 -12.45 -22.12 28.38
CA TYR A 491 -12.92 -21.41 27.17
C TYR A 491 -12.76 -22.22 25.88
N GLY A 492 -11.77 -23.12 25.84
CA GLY A 492 -11.49 -23.99 24.70
C GLY A 492 -10.50 -23.38 23.69
N PRO A 493 -10.06 -24.19 22.70
CA PRO A 493 -9.04 -23.76 21.75
C PRO A 493 -9.54 -22.68 20.79
N LEU A 494 -8.66 -21.72 20.48
CA LEU A 494 -8.93 -20.66 19.51
C LEU A 494 -9.18 -21.22 18.10
N ARG A 495 -10.05 -20.53 17.36
CA ARG A 495 -10.37 -20.73 15.95
C ARG A 495 -10.19 -19.43 15.18
N ILE A 496 -9.71 -19.56 13.94
CA ILE A 496 -9.46 -18.47 13.00
C ILE A 496 -10.14 -18.74 11.66
N ALA A 497 -10.48 -17.67 10.92
CA ALA A 497 -11.09 -17.77 9.61
C ALA A 497 -10.21 -18.50 8.59
N THR A 498 -10.84 -19.21 7.65
CA THR A 498 -10.15 -20.10 6.69
C THR A 498 -9.16 -19.34 5.81
N PHE A 499 -9.51 -18.14 5.35
CA PHE A 499 -8.57 -17.28 4.62
C PHE A 499 -7.33 -16.96 5.46
N PHE A 500 -7.52 -16.62 6.74
CA PHE A 500 -6.44 -16.18 7.62
C PHE A 500 -5.49 -17.35 7.95
N ALA A 501 -6.02 -18.56 8.17
CA ALA A 501 -5.25 -19.78 8.33
C ALA A 501 -4.37 -20.09 7.11
N ILE A 502 -4.94 -19.98 5.90
CA ILE A 502 -4.20 -20.24 4.65
C ILE A 502 -3.18 -19.14 4.36
N SER A 503 -3.47 -17.86 4.63
CA SER A 503 -2.48 -16.77 4.57
C SER A 503 -1.27 -17.04 5.48
N TYR A 504 -1.47 -17.56 6.70
CA TYR A 504 -0.34 -17.94 7.57
C TYR A 504 0.47 -19.11 6.99
N GLY A 505 -0.19 -20.18 6.52
CA GLY A 505 0.47 -21.31 5.85
C GLY A 505 1.33 -20.87 4.67
N ILE A 506 0.74 -20.09 3.77
CA ILE A 506 1.40 -19.53 2.60
C ILE A 506 2.53 -18.56 2.99
N GLY A 507 2.39 -17.83 4.10
CA GLY A 507 3.47 -17.03 4.69
C GLY A 507 4.70 -17.87 5.04
N PHE A 508 4.51 -19.03 5.71
CA PHE A 508 5.61 -19.96 6.03
C PHE A 508 6.32 -20.47 4.75
N ALA A 509 5.55 -20.77 3.70
CA ALA A 509 6.10 -21.16 2.39
C ALA A 509 6.87 -20.01 1.73
N GLY A 510 6.32 -18.79 1.73
CA GLY A 510 6.98 -17.62 1.16
C GLY A 510 8.34 -17.34 1.81
N LEU A 511 8.43 -17.40 3.13
CA LEU A 511 9.66 -17.16 3.89
C LEU A 511 10.80 -18.12 3.52
N THR A 512 10.50 -19.41 3.41
CA THR A 512 11.48 -20.44 3.01
C THR A 512 11.78 -20.40 1.50
N ALA A 513 10.80 -20.01 0.69
CA ALA A 513 10.98 -19.82 -0.75
C ALA A 513 11.91 -18.65 -1.06
N ILE A 514 11.87 -17.54 -0.31
CA ILE A 514 12.80 -16.40 -0.45
C ILE A 514 14.25 -16.89 -0.34
N LEU A 515 14.60 -17.54 0.77
CA LEU A 515 15.96 -18.02 1.02
C LEU A 515 16.44 -18.97 -0.09
N THR A 516 15.59 -19.94 -0.46
CA THR A 516 15.92 -20.94 -1.48
C THR A 516 16.05 -20.31 -2.87
N HIS A 517 15.13 -19.43 -3.27
CA HIS A 517 15.16 -18.78 -4.57
C HIS A 517 16.34 -17.81 -4.70
N THR A 518 16.63 -17.00 -3.68
CA THR A 518 17.82 -16.14 -3.65
C THR A 518 19.12 -16.96 -3.74
N PHE A 519 19.19 -18.10 -3.06
CA PHE A 519 20.34 -19.01 -3.18
C PHE A 519 20.44 -19.68 -4.56
N LEU A 520 19.32 -20.11 -5.17
CA LEU A 520 19.31 -20.80 -6.46
C LEU A 520 19.57 -19.86 -7.65
N TYR A 521 18.96 -18.67 -7.68
CA TYR A 521 19.09 -17.73 -8.79
C TYR A 521 20.24 -16.73 -8.58
N HIS A 522 20.35 -16.13 -7.39
CA HIS A 522 21.24 -14.97 -7.18
C HIS A 522 22.61 -15.28 -6.56
N ARG A 523 22.90 -16.49 -6.03
CA ARG A 523 24.19 -16.75 -5.34
C ARG A 523 25.45 -16.36 -6.13
N ARG A 524 25.45 -16.56 -7.46
CA ARG A 524 26.57 -16.17 -8.33
C ARG A 524 26.71 -14.65 -8.46
N GLN A 525 25.59 -13.94 -8.59
CA GLN A 525 25.57 -12.47 -8.66
C GLN A 525 25.97 -11.85 -7.31
N ILE A 526 25.46 -12.38 -6.20
CA ILE A 526 25.82 -11.94 -4.83
C ILE A 526 27.31 -12.18 -4.58
N TRP A 527 27.87 -13.34 -4.98
CA TRP A 527 29.29 -13.65 -4.79
C TRP A 527 30.21 -12.81 -5.70
N ALA A 528 29.79 -12.54 -6.94
CA ALA A 528 30.48 -11.61 -7.83
C ALA A 528 30.48 -10.19 -7.23
N GLN A 529 29.31 -9.67 -6.84
CA GLN A 529 29.18 -8.37 -6.16
C GLN A 529 29.92 -8.30 -4.83
N TRP A 530 30.06 -9.40 -4.08
CA TRP A 530 30.86 -9.43 -2.84
C TRP A 530 32.37 -9.31 -3.10
N LYS A 531 32.86 -9.81 -4.24
CA LYS A 531 34.23 -9.57 -4.71
C LYS A 531 34.36 -8.14 -5.26
N GLU A 532 33.41 -7.71 -6.09
CA GLU A 532 33.41 -6.47 -6.85
C GLU A 532 33.03 -5.22 -6.03
N ALA A 533 32.42 -5.37 -4.84
CA ALA A 533 32.14 -4.26 -3.91
C ALA A 533 33.41 -3.58 -3.31
N ARG A 534 34.60 -4.05 -3.70
CA ARG A 534 35.90 -3.40 -3.48
C ARG A 534 36.44 -2.66 -4.72
N GLY A 535 35.76 -2.76 -5.85
CA GLY A 535 36.00 -2.00 -7.08
C GLY A 535 34.87 -1.00 -7.38
N ALA A 536 34.99 -0.28 -8.49
CA ALA A 536 33.99 0.72 -8.90
C ALA A 536 32.88 0.10 -9.75
N SER A 537 31.61 0.31 -9.36
CA SER A 537 30.44 -0.01 -10.21
C SER A 537 30.51 0.75 -11.53
N GLN A 538 30.25 0.08 -12.65
CA GLN A 538 30.36 0.68 -13.98
C GLN A 538 29.15 1.54 -14.41
N ASP A 539 28.11 1.64 -13.57
CA ASP A 539 26.92 2.49 -13.84
C ASP A 539 27.31 3.97 -14.00
N ILE A 540 26.88 4.60 -15.09
CA ILE A 540 27.04 6.06 -15.31
C ILE A 540 26.51 6.88 -14.13
N HIS A 541 25.40 6.49 -13.50
CA HIS A 541 24.89 7.23 -12.36
C HIS A 541 25.74 7.03 -11.09
N TYR A 542 26.50 5.93 -10.98
CA TYR A 542 27.54 5.80 -9.96
C TYR A 542 28.78 6.62 -10.32
N LYS A 543 29.27 6.57 -11.58
CA LYS A 543 30.39 7.40 -12.07
C LYS A 543 30.17 8.90 -11.78
N LEU A 544 28.98 9.43 -12.10
CA LEU A 544 28.59 10.82 -11.82
C LEU A 544 28.58 11.13 -10.31
N MET A 545 28.17 10.18 -9.47
CA MET A 545 28.09 10.37 -8.02
C MET A 545 29.46 10.44 -7.33
N GLN A 546 30.54 9.98 -7.97
CA GLN A 546 31.91 10.06 -7.41
C GLN A 546 32.43 11.49 -7.24
N ALA A 547 31.79 12.48 -7.89
CA ALA A 547 32.05 13.90 -7.64
C ALA A 547 31.66 14.35 -6.20
N TYR A 548 30.82 13.56 -5.50
CA TYR A 548 30.35 13.86 -4.15
C TYR A 548 31.08 13.06 -3.08
N LYS A 549 31.38 13.73 -1.95
CA LYS A 549 31.94 13.07 -0.77
C LYS A 549 30.91 12.13 -0.16
N GLU A 550 31.11 10.82 -0.30
CA GLU A 550 30.28 9.79 0.33
C GLU A 550 30.14 9.95 1.86
N VAL A 551 29.10 9.33 2.43
CA VAL A 551 28.92 9.16 3.87
C VAL A 551 29.89 8.08 4.39
N PRO A 552 30.74 8.37 5.39
CA PRO A 552 31.60 7.38 6.02
C PRO A 552 30.79 6.25 6.66
N GLU A 553 31.26 5.01 6.54
CA GLU A 553 30.51 3.85 7.06
C GLU A 553 30.30 3.89 8.58
N TRP A 554 31.22 4.55 9.30
CA TRP A 554 31.11 4.73 10.75
C TRP A 554 29.91 5.62 11.15
N TRP A 555 29.36 6.48 10.28
CA TRP A 555 28.14 7.22 10.59
C TRP A 555 26.94 6.29 10.76
N TYR A 556 26.82 5.29 9.88
CA TYR A 556 25.79 4.26 9.95
C TYR A 556 26.03 3.29 11.12
N LEU A 557 27.29 2.89 11.35
CA LEU A 557 27.64 2.01 12.47
C LEU A 557 27.37 2.66 13.83
N THR A 558 27.76 3.92 14.03
CA THR A 558 27.48 4.65 15.27
C THR A 558 25.98 4.85 15.49
N LEU A 559 25.22 5.18 14.44
CA LEU A 559 23.75 5.28 14.51
C LEU A 559 23.11 3.92 14.89
N PHE A 560 23.59 2.82 14.29
CA PHE A 560 23.14 1.46 14.61
C PHE A 560 23.41 1.10 16.07
N LEU A 561 24.64 1.29 16.55
CA LEU A 561 25.02 0.96 17.92
C LEU A 561 24.23 1.78 18.95
N ILE A 562 24.04 3.08 18.72
CA ILE A 562 23.23 3.94 19.60
C ILE A 562 21.77 3.47 19.61
N THR A 563 21.17 3.22 18.44
CA THR A 563 19.75 2.86 18.34
C THR A 563 19.44 1.46 18.88
N VAL A 564 20.33 0.47 18.68
CA VAL A 564 20.22 -0.86 19.29
C VAL A 564 20.40 -0.78 20.81
N THR A 565 21.36 0.02 21.31
CA THR A 565 21.54 0.21 22.77
C THR A 565 20.30 0.85 23.40
N LEU A 566 19.74 1.89 22.78
CA LEU A 566 18.49 2.50 23.22
C LEU A 566 17.30 1.54 23.12
N SER A 567 17.27 0.63 22.14
CA SER A 567 16.23 -0.41 22.02
C SER A 567 16.26 -1.36 23.24
N ILE A 568 17.45 -1.83 23.61
CA ILE A 568 17.68 -2.67 24.78
C ILE A 568 17.25 -1.94 26.07
N VAL A 569 17.70 -0.70 26.27
CA VAL A 569 17.30 0.12 27.43
C VAL A 569 15.78 0.31 27.47
N THR A 570 15.12 0.51 26.32
CA THR A 570 13.65 0.66 26.26
C THR A 570 12.92 -0.61 26.67
N CYS A 571 13.45 -1.80 26.34
CA CYS A 571 12.80 -3.08 26.64
C CYS A 571 13.09 -3.63 28.05
N GLU A 572 14.18 -3.18 28.70
CA GLU A 572 14.58 -3.61 30.05
C GLU A 572 14.15 -2.62 31.15
N VAL A 573 14.06 -1.31 30.87
CA VAL A 573 13.65 -0.29 31.86
C VAL A 573 12.13 -0.17 32.00
N TRP A 574 11.38 -0.53 30.95
CA TRP A 574 9.92 -0.59 30.96
C TRP A 574 9.45 -2.02 30.68
N ASP A 575 8.35 -2.44 31.31
CA ASP A 575 7.88 -3.83 31.30
C ASP A 575 7.19 -4.25 29.97
N TYR A 576 7.93 -4.13 28.86
CA TYR A 576 7.58 -4.78 27.59
C TYR A 576 7.80 -6.30 27.63
N GLY A 577 8.38 -6.83 28.70
CA GLY A 577 8.58 -8.27 28.94
C GLY A 577 9.57 -8.95 27.99
N LEU A 578 10.43 -8.20 27.30
CA LEU A 578 11.33 -8.64 26.23
C LEU A 578 12.82 -8.45 26.60
N PRO A 579 13.58 -9.54 26.87
CA PRO A 579 14.99 -9.45 27.25
C PRO A 579 15.89 -8.86 26.16
N TRP A 580 17.00 -8.25 26.58
CA TRP A 580 18.03 -7.62 25.72
C TRP A 580 18.52 -8.50 24.58
N TRP A 581 18.71 -9.80 24.82
CA TRP A 581 19.18 -10.75 23.81
C TRP A 581 18.11 -11.07 22.76
N CYS A 582 16.82 -10.96 23.09
CA CYS A 582 15.73 -11.06 22.13
C CYS A 582 15.71 -9.84 21.20
N VAL A 583 16.06 -8.64 21.67
CA VAL A 583 16.22 -7.45 20.83
C VAL A 583 17.35 -7.66 19.80
N LEU A 584 18.50 -8.20 20.24
CA LEU A 584 19.61 -8.55 19.35
C LEU A 584 19.22 -9.64 18.33
N LEU A 585 18.46 -10.66 18.75
CA LEU A 585 17.95 -11.70 17.86
C LEU A 585 16.98 -11.15 16.80
N ALA A 586 16.06 -10.26 17.18
CA ALA A 586 15.13 -9.61 16.25
C ALA A 586 15.89 -8.82 15.17
N VAL A 587 16.88 -8.00 15.58
CA VAL A 587 17.72 -7.21 14.66
C VAL A 587 18.60 -8.12 13.80
N GLY A 588 19.11 -9.24 14.33
CA GLY A 588 19.87 -10.24 13.57
C GLY A 588 19.05 -10.91 12.46
N ILE A 589 17.81 -11.30 12.74
CA ILE A 589 16.85 -11.80 11.74
C ILE A 589 16.58 -10.71 10.69
N SER A 590 16.36 -9.48 11.13
CA SER A 590 16.14 -8.31 10.25
C SER A 590 17.29 -8.12 9.26
N ALA A 591 18.53 -8.14 9.76
CA ALA A 591 19.74 -7.99 8.95
C ALA A 591 19.94 -9.13 7.94
N LEU A 592 19.71 -10.38 8.36
CA LEU A 592 19.86 -11.56 7.51
C LEU A 592 18.91 -11.55 6.31
N PHE A 593 17.64 -11.22 6.53
CA PHE A 593 16.62 -11.23 5.47
C PHE A 593 16.58 -9.94 4.64
N SER A 594 17.13 -8.82 5.14
CA SER A 594 17.13 -7.54 4.42
C SER A 594 17.81 -7.60 3.05
N LEU A 595 18.89 -8.37 2.87
CA LEU A 595 19.54 -8.50 1.55
C LEU A 595 18.69 -9.30 0.55
N PRO A 596 18.22 -10.54 0.85
CA PRO A 596 17.28 -11.27 -0.01
C PRO A 596 16.02 -10.48 -0.37
N ILE A 597 15.37 -9.85 0.61
CA ILE A 597 14.13 -9.11 0.40
C ILE A 597 14.38 -7.84 -0.42
N GLY A 598 15.50 -7.14 -0.19
CA GLY A 598 15.88 -5.96 -0.96
C GLY A 598 16.21 -6.25 -2.42
N LEU A 599 16.84 -7.41 -2.72
CA LEU A 599 17.07 -7.86 -4.10
C LEU A 599 15.72 -8.08 -4.83
N ILE A 600 14.77 -8.72 -4.17
CA ILE A 600 13.41 -8.94 -4.70
C ILE A 600 12.72 -7.59 -4.90
N GLN A 601 12.73 -6.70 -3.92
CA GLN A 601 12.03 -5.41 -3.98
C GLN A 601 12.59 -4.46 -5.05
N ALA A 602 13.92 -4.36 -5.16
CA ALA A 602 14.59 -3.49 -6.13
C ALA A 602 14.33 -3.88 -7.60
N VAL A 603 13.91 -5.12 -7.86
CA VAL A 603 13.65 -5.66 -9.21
C VAL A 603 12.13 -5.82 -9.48
N THR A 604 11.38 -6.33 -8.50
CA THR A 604 9.94 -6.67 -8.66
C THR A 604 8.97 -5.58 -8.22
N ASN A 605 9.45 -4.56 -7.49
CA ASN A 605 8.63 -3.57 -6.80
C ASN A 605 7.72 -4.15 -5.68
N GLN A 606 8.00 -5.36 -5.17
CA GLN A 606 7.25 -6.02 -4.09
C GLN A 606 8.12 -6.25 -2.86
N GLN A 607 7.57 -6.00 -1.66
CA GLN A 607 8.26 -6.21 -0.38
C GLN A 607 7.62 -7.39 0.39
N PRO A 608 8.21 -8.60 0.36
CA PRO A 608 7.88 -9.67 1.29
C PRO A 608 7.97 -9.23 2.77
N GLY A 609 6.99 -9.65 3.57
CA GLY A 609 6.90 -9.32 4.99
C GLY A 609 7.56 -10.36 5.91
N LEU A 610 8.22 -9.90 6.98
CA LEU A 610 8.84 -10.76 8.00
C LEU A 610 7.95 -11.02 9.23
N ASN A 611 6.80 -10.35 9.35
CA ASN A 611 5.91 -10.41 10.52
C ASN A 611 5.66 -11.83 11.05
N ILE A 612 5.29 -12.75 10.15
CA ILE A 612 4.92 -14.12 10.50
C ILE A 612 6.14 -14.90 11.05
N LEU A 613 7.34 -14.66 10.52
CA LEU A 613 8.56 -15.31 11.00
C LEU A 613 8.94 -14.84 12.40
N THR A 614 8.85 -13.52 12.63
CA THR A 614 9.27 -12.92 13.89
C THR A 614 8.27 -13.23 15.02
N GLU A 615 6.96 -13.22 14.71
CA GLU A 615 5.88 -13.70 15.59
C GLU A 615 6.03 -15.18 15.97
N PHE A 616 6.36 -16.03 15.00
CA PHE A 616 6.55 -17.47 15.18
C PHE A 616 7.75 -17.78 16.08
N ILE A 617 8.91 -17.16 15.83
CA ILE A 617 10.14 -17.41 16.59
C ILE A 617 9.98 -16.98 18.05
N ILE A 618 9.56 -15.74 18.31
CA ILE A 618 9.44 -15.26 19.69
C ILE A 618 8.30 -15.94 20.45
N GLY A 619 7.25 -16.38 19.75
CA GLY A 619 6.14 -17.12 20.35
C GLY A 619 6.56 -18.46 20.97
N TYR A 620 7.55 -19.16 20.39
CA TYR A 620 8.13 -20.36 21.00
C TYR A 620 9.11 -20.06 22.14
N ILE A 621 9.77 -18.89 22.11
CA ILE A 621 10.80 -18.50 23.10
C ILE A 621 10.17 -17.89 24.36
N LEU A 622 9.13 -17.06 24.19
CA LEU A 622 8.39 -16.37 25.25
C LEU A 622 6.88 -16.60 25.11
N PRO A 623 6.39 -17.85 25.23
CA PRO A 623 4.97 -18.16 25.16
C PRO A 623 4.19 -17.46 26.28
N GLY A 624 2.95 -17.06 25.98
CA GLY A 624 2.06 -16.40 26.94
C GLY A 624 2.30 -14.90 27.11
N ARG A 625 3.18 -14.25 26.34
CA ARG A 625 3.52 -12.81 26.46
C ARG A 625 3.15 -12.01 25.20
N PRO A 626 1.95 -11.38 25.11
CA PRO A 626 1.51 -10.64 23.93
C PRO A 626 2.40 -9.45 23.59
N ILE A 627 2.70 -8.60 24.59
CA ILE A 627 3.46 -7.36 24.39
C ILE A 627 4.90 -7.65 23.95
N ALA A 628 5.56 -8.64 24.56
CA ALA A 628 6.90 -9.05 24.17
C ALA A 628 6.94 -9.55 22.71
N ASN A 629 5.93 -10.31 22.28
CA ASN A 629 5.84 -10.82 20.90
C ASN A 629 5.72 -9.68 19.88
N VAL A 630 4.76 -8.76 20.05
CA VAL A 630 4.58 -7.65 19.10
C VAL A 630 5.75 -6.67 19.06
N THR A 631 6.44 -6.47 20.20
CA THR A 631 7.65 -5.65 20.27
C THR A 631 8.81 -6.29 19.50
N PHE A 632 9.05 -7.60 19.70
CA PHE A 632 10.05 -8.37 18.93
C PHE A 632 9.74 -8.37 17.43
N LYS A 633 8.46 -8.61 17.05
CA LYS A 633 8.01 -8.52 15.66
C LYS A 633 8.33 -7.16 15.04
N THR A 634 8.07 -6.09 15.79
CA THR A 634 8.29 -4.72 15.31
C THR A 634 9.78 -4.46 15.08
N TYR A 635 10.67 -4.78 16.03
CA TYR A 635 12.11 -4.69 15.78
C TYR A 635 12.60 -5.57 14.62
N GLY A 636 12.04 -6.78 14.46
CA GLY A 636 12.46 -7.68 13.38
C GLY A 636 11.96 -7.31 11.98
N TYR A 637 10.71 -6.85 11.83
CA TYR A 637 10.12 -6.51 10.53
C TYR A 637 10.31 -5.03 10.15
N ILE A 638 10.05 -4.10 11.08
CA ILE A 638 9.98 -2.67 10.75
C ILE A 638 11.35 -2.08 10.51
N SER A 639 12.38 -2.55 11.22
CA SER A 639 13.76 -2.15 10.91
C SER A 639 14.21 -2.66 9.52
N MET A 640 13.74 -3.80 9.03
CA MET A 640 13.93 -4.22 7.63
C MET A 640 13.15 -3.33 6.66
N SER A 641 11.88 -3.02 6.96
CA SER A 641 11.03 -2.22 6.07
C SER A 641 11.59 -0.80 5.87
N HIS A 642 12.00 -0.12 6.95
CA HIS A 642 12.65 1.20 6.85
C HIS A 642 14.07 1.12 6.27
N ALA A 643 14.82 0.04 6.46
CA ALA A 643 16.07 -0.16 5.73
C ALA A 643 15.82 -0.17 4.21
N MET A 644 14.77 -0.85 3.74
CA MET A 644 14.39 -0.85 2.33
C MET A 644 13.89 0.51 1.84
N SER A 645 13.04 1.21 2.61
CA SER A 645 12.60 2.57 2.25
C SER A 645 13.78 3.54 2.11
N PHE A 646 14.74 3.49 3.04
CA PHE A 646 15.94 4.32 3.00
C PHE A 646 16.87 3.97 1.82
N LEU A 647 17.01 2.68 1.46
CA LEU A 647 17.71 2.25 0.25
C LEU A 647 17.00 2.75 -1.03
N GLY A 648 15.67 2.73 -1.04
CA GLY A 648 14.85 3.32 -2.10
C GLY A 648 15.15 4.81 -2.28
N ASP A 649 15.05 5.60 -1.22
CA ASP A 649 15.42 7.03 -1.24
C ASP A 649 16.88 7.24 -1.68
N LEU A 650 17.84 6.43 -1.21
CA LEU A 650 19.25 6.50 -1.66
C LEU A 650 19.39 6.26 -3.17
N LYS A 651 18.64 5.32 -3.75
CA LYS A 651 18.63 5.11 -5.22
C LYS A 651 17.99 6.29 -5.96
N LEU A 652 16.91 6.89 -5.42
CA LEU A 652 16.36 8.15 -5.92
C LEU A 652 17.43 9.27 -5.89
N GLY A 653 18.26 9.31 -4.85
CA GLY A 653 19.42 10.20 -4.74
C GLY A 653 20.48 10.00 -5.83
N GLN A 654 20.85 8.75 -6.13
CA GLN A 654 21.76 8.40 -7.23
C GLN A 654 21.16 8.80 -8.60
N TYR A 655 19.86 8.61 -8.80
CA TYR A 655 19.19 9.06 -10.03
C TYR A 655 19.12 10.58 -10.17
N MET A 656 18.92 11.32 -9.07
CA MET A 656 18.79 12.79 -9.04
C MET A 656 20.09 13.54 -8.71
N LYS A 657 21.21 12.82 -8.53
CA LYS A 657 22.56 13.33 -8.20
C LYS A 657 22.57 14.28 -6.99
N ILE A 658 22.03 13.77 -5.88
CA ILE A 658 21.97 14.47 -4.59
C ILE A 658 23.19 14.09 -3.73
N PRO A 659 23.91 15.04 -3.10
CA PRO A 659 25.07 14.72 -2.27
C PRO A 659 24.70 13.78 -1.11
N PRO A 660 25.32 12.57 -0.97
CA PRO A 660 24.89 11.55 -0.01
C PRO A 660 24.83 12.01 1.45
N ARG A 661 25.74 12.91 1.87
CA ARG A 661 25.78 13.48 3.23
C ARG A 661 24.56 14.36 3.54
N ASN A 662 24.03 15.06 2.53
CA ASN A 662 22.84 15.87 2.69
C ASN A 662 21.61 14.95 2.85
N MET A 663 21.53 13.87 2.06
CA MET A 663 20.46 12.89 2.18
C MET A 663 20.40 12.25 3.57
N PHE A 664 21.53 11.74 4.07
CA PHE A 664 21.62 11.14 5.40
C PHE A 664 21.14 12.11 6.50
N LEU A 665 21.58 13.38 6.44
CA LEU A 665 21.15 14.41 7.40
C LEU A 665 19.64 14.70 7.30
N THR A 666 19.14 14.92 6.08
CA THR A 666 17.72 15.20 5.81
C THR A 666 16.81 14.06 6.27
N GLN A 667 17.19 12.81 6.00
CA GLN A 667 16.39 11.63 6.34
C GLN A 667 16.43 11.33 7.85
N LEU A 668 17.60 11.45 8.49
CA LEU A 668 17.76 11.26 9.94
C LEU A 668 16.92 12.27 10.73
N ILE A 669 16.99 13.56 10.37
CA ILE A 669 16.19 14.61 11.01
C ILE A 669 14.70 14.42 10.68
N GLY A 670 14.38 14.02 9.45
CA GLY A 670 13.02 13.71 9.03
C GLY A 670 12.38 12.63 9.90
N THR A 671 12.95 11.42 9.94
CA THR A 671 12.40 10.31 10.73
C THR A 671 12.37 10.61 12.24
N PHE A 672 13.31 11.40 12.75
CA PHE A 672 13.23 11.89 14.14
C PHE A 672 11.97 12.74 14.37
N ILE A 673 11.72 13.76 13.55
CA ILE A 673 10.54 14.63 13.65
C ILE A 673 9.25 13.84 13.44
N ALA A 674 9.20 12.96 12.43
CA ALA A 674 8.04 12.11 12.16
C ALA A 674 7.69 11.21 13.37
N GLY A 675 8.68 10.66 14.06
CA GLY A 675 8.47 9.88 15.29
C GLY A 675 7.76 10.67 16.40
N PHE A 676 8.14 11.93 16.62
CA PHE A 676 7.46 12.81 17.57
C PHE A 676 6.02 13.14 17.13
N VAL A 677 5.81 13.53 15.86
CA VAL A 677 4.47 13.88 15.36
C VAL A 677 3.53 12.68 15.43
N ASN A 678 3.99 11.49 15.02
CA ASN A 678 3.18 10.28 15.04
C ASN A 678 2.73 9.94 16.46
N LEU A 679 3.60 10.08 17.46
CA LEU A 679 3.25 9.86 18.87
C LEU A 679 2.30 10.93 19.43
N ILE A 680 2.55 12.21 19.14
CA ILE A 680 1.72 13.33 19.63
C ILE A 680 0.31 13.21 19.06
N THR A 681 0.16 12.98 17.76
CA THR A 681 -1.13 12.77 17.09
C THR A 681 -1.87 11.55 17.64
N ALA A 682 -1.16 10.44 17.89
CA ALA A 682 -1.76 9.24 18.49
C ALA A 682 -2.27 9.49 19.93
N ASN A 683 -1.48 10.16 20.77
CA ASN A 683 -1.91 10.52 22.13
C ASN A 683 -3.12 11.47 22.10
N TRP A 684 -3.06 12.53 21.28
CA TRP A 684 -4.15 13.48 21.14
C TRP A 684 -5.46 12.78 20.75
N LEU A 685 -5.43 11.90 19.75
CA LEU A 685 -6.64 11.22 19.29
C LEU A 685 -7.21 10.24 20.34
N LEU A 686 -6.35 9.44 20.98
CA LEU A 686 -6.74 8.53 22.08
C LEU A 686 -7.32 9.26 23.29
N SER A 687 -6.88 10.49 23.57
CA SER A 687 -7.40 11.32 24.67
C SER A 687 -8.66 12.12 24.30
N THR A 688 -8.89 12.39 23.01
CA THR A 688 -10.01 13.26 22.55
C THR A 688 -11.28 12.47 22.21
N ARG A 689 -11.18 11.18 21.85
CA ARG A 689 -12.33 10.36 21.46
C ARG A 689 -12.48 9.12 22.37
N PRO A 690 -13.53 9.04 23.23
CA PRO A 690 -13.84 7.81 23.94
C PRO A 690 -14.29 6.71 22.98
N ASN A 691 -14.18 5.45 23.42
CA ASN A 691 -14.59 4.22 22.69
C ASN A 691 -13.94 4.00 21.31
N ILE A 692 -12.83 4.70 21.01
CA ILE A 692 -12.02 4.49 19.81
C ILE A 692 -11.56 3.03 19.66
N CYS A 693 -11.48 2.57 18.41
CA CYS A 693 -11.17 1.18 18.01
C CYS A 693 -12.21 0.11 18.40
N THR A 694 -13.35 0.50 19.00
CA THR A 694 -14.47 -0.40 19.31
C THR A 694 -15.65 -0.21 18.33
N PRO A 695 -16.60 -1.16 18.23
CA PRO A 695 -17.83 -0.97 17.44
C PRO A 695 -18.70 0.20 17.92
N GLU A 696 -18.57 0.61 19.19
CA GLU A 696 -19.30 1.74 19.78
C GLU A 696 -18.65 3.09 19.43
N GLY A 697 -17.38 3.10 18.99
CA GLY A 697 -16.72 4.26 18.41
C GLY A 697 -17.25 4.66 17.02
N GLY A 698 -18.34 4.02 16.57
CA GLY A 698 -18.93 4.22 15.25
C GLY A 698 -17.92 3.89 14.16
N HIS A 699 -17.52 4.91 13.41
CA HIS A 699 -16.57 4.78 12.30
C HIS A 699 -15.14 4.47 12.81
N PHE A 700 -14.79 4.81 14.06
CA PHE A 700 -13.44 4.62 14.60
C PHE A 700 -13.06 3.14 14.85
N THR A 701 -12.94 2.33 13.79
CA THR A 701 -12.80 0.86 13.84
C THR A 701 -11.36 0.33 13.81
N CYS A 702 -10.36 1.18 13.54
CA CYS A 702 -8.92 0.86 13.64
C CYS A 702 -8.50 -0.49 13.03
N LEU A 703 -8.73 -0.68 11.71
CA LEU A 703 -8.57 -1.99 11.05
C LEU A 703 -7.16 -2.61 11.21
N SER A 704 -6.09 -1.80 11.15
CA SER A 704 -4.71 -2.28 11.38
C SER A 704 -4.52 -2.78 12.82
N ALA A 705 -4.84 -1.95 13.82
CA ALA A 705 -4.72 -2.32 15.23
C ALA A 705 -5.57 -3.55 15.60
N ASN A 706 -6.73 -3.77 14.96
CA ASN A 706 -7.54 -4.99 15.17
C ASN A 706 -6.88 -6.26 14.60
N VAL A 707 -6.22 -6.19 13.44
CA VAL A 707 -5.39 -7.30 12.91
C VAL A 707 -4.17 -7.53 13.81
N PHE A 708 -3.52 -6.43 14.23
CA PHE A 708 -2.34 -6.45 15.10
C PHE A 708 -2.64 -7.07 16.48
N TYR A 709 -3.79 -6.73 17.07
CA TYR A 709 -4.29 -7.32 18.31
C TYR A 709 -4.56 -8.82 18.14
N SER A 710 -5.29 -9.21 17.10
CA SER A 710 -5.61 -10.62 16.82
C SER A 710 -4.34 -11.46 16.62
N ALA A 711 -3.34 -10.93 15.94
CA ALA A 711 -2.03 -11.55 15.80
C ALA A 711 -1.29 -11.67 17.15
N SER A 712 -1.33 -10.63 18.01
CA SER A 712 -0.72 -10.67 19.35
C SER A 712 -1.30 -11.79 20.24
N VAL A 713 -2.57 -12.14 20.04
CA VAL A 713 -3.25 -13.22 20.77
C VAL A 713 -2.87 -14.60 20.20
N ILE A 714 -2.92 -14.77 18.87
CA ILE A 714 -2.52 -16.01 18.20
C ILE A 714 -1.07 -16.38 18.55
N TRP A 715 -0.16 -15.43 18.40
CA TRP A 715 1.28 -15.66 18.46
C TRP A 715 1.91 -15.44 19.84
N GLY A 716 1.39 -14.47 20.60
CA GLY A 716 1.91 -14.14 21.92
C GLY A 716 1.18 -14.82 23.07
N VAL A 717 -0.14 -14.69 23.15
CA VAL A 717 -0.95 -15.24 24.26
C VAL A 717 -1.02 -16.77 24.20
N ILE A 718 -1.50 -17.33 23.09
CA ILE A 718 -1.72 -18.79 22.96
C ILE A 718 -0.41 -19.52 22.62
N ALA A 719 0.45 -18.84 21.87
CA ALA A 719 1.75 -19.30 21.36
C ALA A 719 1.66 -20.35 20.22
N PRO A 720 2.68 -20.42 19.35
CA PRO A 720 2.72 -21.32 18.20
C PRO A 720 2.55 -22.79 18.58
N GLU A 721 3.05 -23.20 19.74
CA GLU A 721 2.98 -24.58 20.23
C GLU A 721 1.53 -25.05 20.40
N ARG A 722 0.68 -24.25 21.06
CA ARG A 722 -0.74 -24.59 21.24
C ARG A 722 -1.56 -24.37 19.97
N MET A 723 -1.16 -23.42 19.12
CA MET A 723 -1.91 -23.07 17.89
C MET A 723 -1.58 -23.97 16.69
N PHE A 724 -0.33 -24.42 16.53
CA PHE A 724 0.17 -25.15 15.35
C PHE A 724 1.03 -26.40 15.69
N GLY A 725 1.24 -26.70 16.97
CA GLY A 725 1.93 -27.93 17.41
C GLY A 725 1.12 -29.21 17.13
N PRO A 726 1.68 -30.40 17.39
CA PRO A 726 1.15 -31.69 16.90
C PRO A 726 -0.28 -32.04 17.34
N THR A 727 -0.77 -31.45 18.44
CA THR A 727 -2.12 -31.64 18.97
C THR A 727 -3.17 -30.70 18.37
N SER A 728 -2.75 -29.70 17.58
CA SER A 728 -3.66 -28.74 16.94
C SER A 728 -4.13 -29.22 15.57
N ILE A 729 -5.40 -28.94 15.26
CA ILE A 729 -5.97 -29.18 13.93
C ILE A 729 -5.22 -28.40 12.83
N TYR A 730 -4.62 -27.25 13.18
CA TYR A 730 -3.88 -26.39 12.24
C TYR A 730 -2.43 -26.85 12.01
N HIS A 731 -1.98 -27.95 12.64
CA HIS A 731 -0.64 -28.51 12.45
C HIS A 731 -0.22 -28.73 10.98
N PRO A 732 -1.11 -29.14 10.04
CA PRO A 732 -0.73 -29.30 8.63
C PRO A 732 -0.18 -28.03 7.96
N LEU A 733 -0.45 -26.84 8.49
CA LEU A 733 0.15 -25.59 7.99
C LEU A 733 1.68 -25.57 8.17
N MET A 734 2.24 -26.33 9.12
CA MET A 734 3.70 -26.40 9.32
C MET A 734 4.43 -27.04 8.13
N TYR A 735 3.78 -27.94 7.38
CA TYR A 735 4.37 -28.52 6.17
C TYR A 735 4.61 -27.48 5.05
N PHE A 736 4.00 -26.29 5.14
CA PHE A 736 4.23 -25.23 4.16
C PHE A 736 5.67 -24.68 4.22
N PHE A 737 6.38 -24.76 5.36
CA PHE A 737 7.82 -24.48 5.41
C PHE A 737 8.62 -25.44 4.50
N ILE A 738 8.25 -26.72 4.49
CA ILE A 738 8.91 -27.72 3.63
C ILE A 738 8.51 -27.51 2.17
N ALA A 739 7.24 -27.20 1.90
CA ALA A 739 6.77 -26.86 0.55
C ALA A 739 7.51 -25.63 -0.01
N GLY A 740 7.66 -24.55 0.78
CA GLY A 740 8.39 -23.35 0.38
C GLY A 740 9.89 -23.57 0.16
N LEU A 741 10.52 -24.46 0.93
CA LEU A 741 11.89 -24.91 0.70
C LEU A 741 12.02 -25.70 -0.62
N LEU A 742 11.05 -26.56 -0.94
CA LEU A 742 11.16 -27.49 -2.07
C LEU A 742 10.68 -26.90 -3.41
N ILE A 743 9.60 -26.10 -3.44
CA ILE A 743 8.98 -25.61 -4.68
C ILE A 743 9.95 -24.81 -5.58
N PRO A 744 10.87 -23.95 -5.09
CA PRO A 744 11.82 -23.25 -5.97
C PRO A 744 12.79 -24.17 -6.72
N ILE A 745 13.04 -25.39 -6.24
CA ILE A 745 14.03 -26.33 -6.80
C ILE A 745 13.64 -26.83 -8.20
N PRO A 746 12.46 -27.46 -8.44
CA PRO A 746 12.08 -27.92 -9.78
C PRO A 746 11.95 -26.77 -10.78
N PHE A 747 11.44 -25.60 -10.38
CA PHE A 747 11.36 -24.44 -11.28
C PHE A 747 12.74 -23.94 -11.71
N TYR A 748 13.74 -23.94 -10.81
CA TYR A 748 15.13 -23.62 -11.15
C TYR A 748 15.77 -24.67 -12.08
N LEU A 749 15.51 -25.96 -11.87
CA LEU A 749 15.99 -27.02 -12.76
C LEU A 749 15.36 -26.91 -14.16
N VAL A 750 14.08 -26.56 -14.23
CA VAL A 750 13.35 -26.36 -15.49
C VAL A 750 13.82 -25.10 -16.23
N SER A 751 13.99 -23.95 -15.56
CA SER A 751 14.47 -22.74 -16.24
C SER A 751 15.93 -22.88 -16.71
N ARG A 752 16.77 -23.62 -15.96
CA ARG A 752 18.12 -24.00 -16.41
C ARG A 752 18.11 -24.99 -17.59
N ARG A 753 17.06 -25.82 -17.74
CA ARG A 753 16.93 -26.75 -18.88
C ARG A 753 16.35 -26.07 -20.13
N TYR A 754 15.51 -25.05 -19.97
CA TYR A 754 14.86 -24.30 -21.05
C TYR A 754 15.10 -22.78 -20.91
N PRO A 755 16.36 -22.32 -21.00
CA PRO A 755 16.70 -20.89 -20.87
C PRO A 755 16.02 -20.05 -21.95
N GLY A 756 15.65 -18.82 -21.60
CA GLY A 756 14.96 -17.89 -22.52
C GLY A 756 13.46 -18.15 -22.71
N THR A 757 12.89 -19.17 -22.09
CA THR A 757 11.43 -19.40 -22.07
C THR A 757 10.73 -18.58 -20.99
N ILE A 758 9.39 -18.46 -21.07
CA ILE A 758 8.55 -17.77 -20.08
C ILE A 758 8.74 -18.35 -18.65
N LEU A 759 9.18 -19.61 -18.54
CA LEU A 759 9.42 -20.30 -17.27
C LEU A 759 10.54 -19.65 -16.44
N ASP A 760 11.46 -18.92 -17.06
CA ASP A 760 12.51 -18.16 -16.36
C ASP A 760 11.99 -16.88 -15.69
N GLN A 761 10.76 -16.45 -16.04
CA GLN A 761 10.06 -15.32 -15.40
C GLN A 761 9.21 -15.74 -14.18
N ILE A 762 9.25 -17.02 -13.78
CA ILE A 762 8.49 -17.52 -12.62
C ILE A 762 9.30 -17.29 -11.34
N HIS A 763 8.82 -16.35 -10.52
CA HIS A 763 9.45 -15.93 -9.27
C HIS A 763 8.62 -16.40 -8.08
N ILE A 764 8.81 -17.69 -7.74
CA ILE A 764 8.07 -18.41 -6.68
C ILE A 764 7.90 -17.62 -5.37
N PRO A 765 8.90 -16.86 -4.84
CA PRO A 765 8.68 -16.06 -3.64
C PRO A 765 7.55 -15.04 -3.77
N VAL A 766 7.44 -14.35 -4.92
CA VAL A 766 6.41 -13.32 -5.15
C VAL A 766 5.04 -13.93 -5.42
N LEU A 767 5.01 -15.12 -6.05
CA LEU A 767 3.80 -15.92 -6.20
C LEU A 767 3.25 -16.34 -4.84
N LEU A 768 4.12 -16.82 -3.93
CA LEU A 768 3.70 -17.23 -2.59
C LEU A 768 3.38 -16.04 -1.68
N THR A 769 4.12 -14.92 -1.73
CA THR A 769 3.82 -13.75 -0.87
C THR A 769 2.64 -12.90 -1.37
N SER A 770 1.91 -13.33 -2.42
CA SER A 770 0.88 -12.52 -3.08
C SER A 770 -0.37 -12.23 -2.22
N THR A 771 -0.54 -12.85 -1.06
CA THR A 771 -1.60 -12.52 -0.08
C THR A 771 -1.04 -11.96 1.24
N GLY A 772 0.24 -11.58 1.29
CA GLY A 772 0.94 -11.18 2.52
C GLY A 772 0.38 -9.96 3.28
N MET A 773 -0.50 -9.17 2.66
CA MET A 773 -1.22 -8.04 3.28
C MET A 773 -2.69 -8.35 3.60
N MET A 774 -3.15 -9.61 3.47
CA MET A 774 -4.53 -10.03 3.66
C MET A 774 -4.69 -10.98 4.87
N PRO A 775 -5.41 -10.59 5.95
CA PRO A 775 -5.93 -9.25 6.25
C PRO A 775 -4.81 -8.22 6.58
N PRO A 776 -5.05 -6.90 6.56
CA PRO A 776 -6.34 -6.22 6.43
C PRO A 776 -6.88 -6.03 4.99
N ALA A 777 -6.05 -6.20 3.96
CA ALA A 777 -6.46 -6.00 2.58
C ALA A 777 -7.57 -6.98 2.14
N ARG A 778 -8.41 -6.55 1.19
CA ARG A 778 -9.53 -7.35 0.66
C ARG A 778 -9.21 -7.93 -0.73
N PRO A 779 -9.60 -9.18 -1.04
CA PRO A 779 -9.33 -9.80 -2.32
C PRO A 779 -9.73 -8.99 -3.56
N PHE A 780 -10.85 -8.26 -3.53
CA PHE A 780 -11.29 -7.47 -4.70
C PHE A 780 -10.31 -6.36 -5.09
N GLN A 781 -9.58 -5.79 -4.12
CA GLN A 781 -8.62 -4.71 -4.38
C GLN A 781 -7.46 -5.23 -5.25
N TYR A 782 -6.99 -6.44 -4.97
CA TYR A 782 -5.95 -7.11 -5.74
C TYR A 782 -6.46 -7.52 -7.13
N ALA A 783 -7.69 -8.04 -7.23
CA ALA A 783 -8.30 -8.36 -8.52
C ALA A 783 -8.39 -7.14 -9.45
N ASN A 784 -8.81 -5.97 -8.94
CA ASN A 784 -8.89 -4.74 -9.74
C ASN A 784 -7.50 -4.16 -10.07
N TRP A 785 -6.53 -4.22 -9.15
CA TRP A 785 -5.13 -3.86 -9.40
C TRP A 785 -4.52 -4.67 -10.54
N LEU A 786 -4.80 -5.98 -10.59
CA LEU A 786 -4.35 -6.89 -11.66
C LEU A 786 -4.99 -6.57 -13.01
N VAL A 787 -6.28 -6.23 -13.05
CA VAL A 787 -6.97 -5.81 -14.28
C VAL A 787 -6.39 -4.50 -14.84
N VAL A 788 -6.17 -3.49 -14.00
CA VAL A 788 -5.52 -2.23 -14.42
C VAL A 788 -4.07 -2.47 -14.84
N GLY A 789 -3.35 -3.36 -14.14
CA GLY A 789 -2.02 -3.82 -14.50
C GLY A 789 -1.97 -4.41 -15.91
N PHE A 790 -2.86 -5.36 -16.23
CA PHE A 790 -2.98 -5.95 -17.57
C PHE A 790 -3.25 -4.88 -18.65
N CYS A 791 -4.19 -3.97 -18.41
CA CYS A 791 -4.52 -2.90 -19.36
C CYS A 791 -3.31 -2.02 -19.68
N PHE A 792 -2.55 -1.54 -18.69
CA PHE A 792 -1.43 -0.62 -18.93
C PHE A 792 -0.10 -1.31 -19.22
N GLN A 793 0.27 -2.35 -18.47
CA GLN A 793 1.58 -3.01 -18.57
C GLN A 793 1.66 -4.06 -19.68
N TYR A 794 0.54 -4.65 -20.09
CA TYR A 794 0.49 -5.58 -21.23
C TYR A 794 -0.07 -4.91 -22.48
N CYS A 795 -1.33 -4.47 -22.47
CA CYS A 795 -1.98 -3.94 -23.68
C CYS A 795 -1.35 -2.61 -24.14
N VAL A 796 -1.36 -1.56 -23.30
CA VAL A 796 -0.82 -0.25 -23.70
C VAL A 796 0.69 -0.29 -23.95
N LYS A 797 1.47 -1.01 -23.13
CA LYS A 797 2.93 -1.18 -23.36
C LYS A 797 3.24 -1.87 -24.70
N ARG A 798 2.40 -2.83 -25.14
CA ARG A 798 2.59 -3.58 -26.40
C ARG A 798 2.12 -2.81 -27.64
N TYR A 799 0.94 -2.21 -27.60
CA TYR A 799 0.34 -1.54 -28.78
C TYR A 799 0.72 -0.05 -28.91
N TYR A 800 1.02 0.64 -27.80
CA TYR A 800 1.27 2.08 -27.78
C TYR A 800 2.59 2.44 -27.06
N LYS A 801 3.66 1.69 -27.36
CA LYS A 801 4.99 1.79 -26.72
C LYS A 801 5.50 3.24 -26.54
N ASN A 802 5.39 4.07 -27.57
CA ASN A 802 5.87 5.46 -27.55
C ASN A 802 5.06 6.34 -26.57
N TRP A 803 3.76 6.12 -26.46
CA TRP A 803 2.91 6.78 -25.48
C TRP A 803 3.24 6.29 -24.07
N TYR A 804 3.38 4.97 -23.88
CA TYR A 804 3.73 4.36 -22.60
C TYR A 804 5.04 4.94 -22.05
N GLN A 805 6.12 4.91 -22.85
CA GLN A 805 7.44 5.41 -22.42
C GLN A 805 7.43 6.92 -22.10
N ARG A 806 6.55 7.71 -22.73
CA ARG A 806 6.46 9.15 -22.48
C ARG A 806 5.55 9.53 -21.32
N PHE A 807 4.41 8.85 -21.16
CA PHE A 807 3.29 9.31 -20.32
C PHE A 807 2.85 8.35 -19.23
N ASN A 808 3.16 7.04 -19.26
CA ASN A 808 2.63 6.07 -18.29
C ASN A 808 2.99 6.41 -16.83
N TYR A 809 4.26 6.70 -16.55
CA TYR A 809 4.70 7.13 -15.21
C TYR A 809 4.11 8.50 -14.81
N VAL A 810 3.88 9.38 -15.78
CA VAL A 810 3.27 10.71 -15.56
C VAL A 810 1.79 10.57 -15.22
N LEU A 811 1.08 9.63 -15.85
CA LEU A 811 -0.32 9.32 -15.56
C LEU A 811 -0.48 8.77 -14.14
N SER A 812 0.35 7.81 -13.72
CA SER A 812 0.32 7.31 -12.32
C SER A 812 0.45 8.47 -11.34
N ALA A 813 1.51 9.27 -11.48
CA ALA A 813 1.78 10.38 -10.57
C ALA A 813 0.65 11.44 -10.58
N ALA A 814 -0.03 11.64 -11.72
CA ALA A 814 -1.17 12.54 -11.82
C ALA A 814 -2.43 12.00 -11.12
N LEU A 815 -2.73 10.69 -11.26
CA LEU A 815 -3.83 10.04 -10.57
C LEU A 815 -3.61 10.01 -9.04
N ASP A 816 -2.41 9.61 -8.62
CA ASP A 816 -1.99 9.57 -7.20
C ASP A 816 -2.08 10.97 -6.57
N SER A 817 -1.62 12.02 -7.28
CA SER A 817 -1.70 13.41 -6.80
C SER A 817 -3.13 13.96 -6.77
N GLY A 818 -3.93 13.70 -7.82
CA GLY A 818 -5.28 14.22 -7.96
C GLY A 818 -6.23 13.66 -6.88
N VAL A 819 -6.19 12.35 -6.65
CA VAL A 819 -6.96 11.71 -5.57
C VAL A 819 -6.55 12.23 -4.20
N ALA A 820 -5.25 12.30 -3.90
CA ALA A 820 -4.80 12.68 -2.57
C ALA A 820 -5.08 14.16 -2.23
N VAL A 821 -4.99 15.08 -3.20
CA VAL A 821 -5.43 16.48 -3.01
C VAL A 821 -6.95 16.57 -2.85
N SER A 822 -7.72 15.78 -3.60
CA SER A 822 -9.18 15.74 -3.49
C SER A 822 -9.64 15.19 -2.15
N ALA A 823 -9.02 14.10 -1.67
CA ALA A 823 -9.22 13.55 -0.34
C ALA A 823 -8.95 14.55 0.78
N LEU A 824 -7.88 15.35 0.69
CA LEU A 824 -7.58 16.41 1.65
C LEU A 824 -8.67 17.49 1.67
N VAL A 825 -9.17 17.92 0.51
CA VAL A 825 -10.25 18.92 0.44
C VAL A 825 -11.54 18.35 1.04
N ILE A 826 -11.98 17.16 0.64
CA ILE A 826 -13.18 16.49 1.16
C ILE A 826 -13.08 16.28 2.69
N PHE A 827 -11.89 15.91 3.18
CA PHE A 827 -11.66 15.76 4.62
C PHE A 827 -11.85 17.07 5.38
N PHE A 828 -11.18 18.14 4.96
CA PHE A 828 -11.19 19.42 5.67
C PHE A 828 -12.47 20.26 5.47
N THR A 829 -13.25 20.05 4.40
CA THR A 829 -14.49 20.82 4.17
C THR A 829 -15.77 20.10 4.57
N LEU A 830 -15.79 18.76 4.57
CA LEU A 830 -17.02 17.98 4.84
C LEU A 830 -16.86 17.05 6.04
N GLN A 831 -15.87 16.15 6.01
CA GLN A 831 -15.78 15.06 7.00
C GLN A 831 -15.45 15.54 8.42
N ILE A 832 -14.58 16.56 8.56
CA ILE A 832 -14.27 17.16 9.87
C ILE A 832 -15.49 17.86 10.51
N HIS A 833 -16.44 18.30 9.69
CA HIS A 833 -17.69 18.92 10.12
C HIS A 833 -18.86 17.93 10.22
N GLN A 834 -18.62 16.63 9.98
CA GLN A 834 -19.63 15.57 9.95
C GLN A 834 -20.80 15.86 8.99
N ILE A 835 -20.49 16.49 7.84
CA ILE A 835 -21.45 16.74 6.77
C ILE A 835 -21.50 15.50 5.88
N ASP A 836 -22.48 14.63 6.11
CA ASP A 836 -22.75 13.45 5.30
C ASP A 836 -23.66 13.78 4.10
N PHE A 837 -23.48 13.06 2.99
CA PHE A 837 -24.37 13.16 1.83
C PHE A 837 -25.71 12.44 2.11
N PRO A 838 -26.87 12.94 1.65
CA PRO A 838 -28.17 12.31 1.89
C PRO A 838 -28.20 10.83 1.47
N SER A 839 -28.75 9.98 2.33
CA SER A 839 -28.75 8.53 2.12
C SER A 839 -29.59 8.12 0.90
N TRP A 840 -28.93 7.53 -0.10
CA TRP A 840 -29.54 6.95 -1.30
C TRP A 840 -28.87 5.61 -1.62
N TRP A 841 -29.27 4.95 -2.72
CA TRP A 841 -28.63 3.68 -3.13
C TRP A 841 -27.10 3.75 -3.11
N GLY A 842 -26.53 4.79 -3.74
CA GLY A 842 -25.09 4.92 -3.92
C GLY A 842 -24.27 5.13 -2.65
N THR A 843 -24.89 5.49 -1.52
CA THR A 843 -24.21 5.56 -0.21
C THR A 843 -24.14 4.20 0.49
N ASN A 844 -25.00 3.24 0.14
CA ASN A 844 -25.10 1.95 0.84
C ASN A 844 -24.09 0.91 0.32
N MET A 845 -22.86 0.89 0.84
CA MET A 845 -21.84 -0.09 0.43
C MET A 845 -22.15 -1.57 0.78
N ASN A 846 -23.03 -1.85 1.77
CA ASN A 846 -23.38 -3.22 2.16
C ASN A 846 -24.40 -3.85 1.19
N HIS A 847 -24.07 -3.94 -0.10
CA HIS A 847 -24.89 -4.61 -1.12
C HIS A 847 -24.97 -6.14 -0.96
N CYS A 848 -24.06 -6.74 -0.18
CA CYS A 848 -24.09 -8.16 0.20
C CYS A 848 -24.28 -8.31 1.71
N PRO A 849 -25.51 -8.50 2.24
CA PRO A 849 -25.75 -8.59 3.68
C PRO A 849 -25.15 -9.86 4.31
N LEU A 850 -24.88 -10.90 3.52
CA LEU A 850 -24.44 -12.22 3.97
C LEU A 850 -22.94 -12.49 3.74
N ASP A 851 -22.14 -11.51 3.29
CA ASP A 851 -20.71 -11.72 3.02
C ASP A 851 -19.85 -11.87 4.30
N LYS A 852 -20.33 -11.28 5.41
CA LYS A 852 -19.79 -11.44 6.78
C LYS A 852 -20.33 -12.67 7.53
N ALA A 853 -21.25 -13.43 6.93
CA ALA A 853 -21.85 -14.60 7.56
C ALA A 853 -21.01 -15.87 7.40
N ASN A 854 -21.22 -16.85 8.29
CA ASN A 854 -20.71 -18.22 8.13
C ASN A 854 -21.52 -19.00 7.07
N PHE A 855 -21.20 -20.28 6.85
CA PHE A 855 -21.86 -21.10 5.82
C PHE A 855 -23.39 -21.24 6.03
N TYR A 856 -23.84 -21.12 7.28
CA TYR A 856 -25.25 -21.23 7.67
C TYR A 856 -26.02 -19.90 7.59
N GLY A 857 -25.41 -18.85 7.03
CA GLY A 857 -26.00 -17.51 6.94
C GLY A 857 -26.05 -16.75 8.27
N GLN A 858 -25.39 -17.24 9.32
CA GLN A 858 -25.35 -16.60 10.63
C GLN A 858 -24.15 -15.65 10.71
N VAL A 859 -24.38 -14.43 11.18
CA VAL A 859 -23.31 -13.48 11.50
C VAL A 859 -22.86 -13.74 12.95
N PRO A 860 -21.56 -14.00 13.21
CA PRO A 860 -21.08 -14.28 14.56
C PRO A 860 -21.34 -13.15 15.56
N SER A 861 -21.66 -13.56 16.80
CA SER A 861 -21.93 -12.69 17.95
C SER A 861 -20.95 -12.94 19.10
N ASN A 862 -20.97 -12.09 20.13
CA ASN A 862 -20.21 -12.33 21.36
C ASN A 862 -20.79 -13.56 22.09
N LYS A 863 -19.93 -14.41 22.67
CA LYS A 863 -20.40 -15.51 23.52
C LYS A 863 -21.14 -14.91 24.72
N PRO A 864 -22.37 -15.37 25.06
CA PRO A 864 -23.03 -14.92 26.28
C PRO A 864 -22.11 -15.21 27.48
N LYS A 865 -21.98 -14.23 28.40
CA LYS A 865 -21.09 -14.37 29.55
C LYS A 865 -21.49 -15.61 30.34
N LEU A 866 -20.52 -16.51 30.54
CA LEU A 866 -20.69 -17.63 31.47
C LEU A 866 -21.07 -17.05 32.85
N PRO A 867 -22.02 -17.68 33.58
CA PRO A 867 -22.22 -17.34 34.98
C PRO A 867 -20.89 -17.53 35.73
N PRO A 868 -20.59 -16.70 36.75
CA PRO A 868 -19.35 -16.84 37.50
C PRO A 868 -19.28 -18.26 38.07
N VAL A 869 -18.14 -18.93 37.83
CA VAL A 869 -17.90 -20.27 38.38
C VAL A 869 -17.79 -20.13 39.89
N VAL A 870 -18.90 -20.35 40.59
CA VAL A 870 -18.92 -20.48 42.05
C VAL A 870 -17.97 -21.63 42.38
N PRO A 871 -16.90 -21.39 43.18
CA PRO A 871 -16.02 -22.47 43.57
C PRO A 871 -16.84 -23.46 44.40
N VAL A 872 -17.02 -24.67 43.86
CA VAL A 872 -17.67 -25.76 44.58
C VAL A 872 -16.75 -26.13 45.73
N LEU A 873 -17.08 -25.63 46.92
CA LEU A 873 -16.45 -26.03 48.16
C LEU A 873 -16.66 -27.54 48.34
N GLN A 874 -15.61 -28.32 48.10
CA GLN A 874 -15.54 -29.71 48.53
C GLN A 874 -15.43 -29.72 50.05
N ASN A 875 -16.57 -29.59 50.73
CA ASN A 875 -16.67 -29.98 52.13
C ASN A 875 -16.51 -31.51 52.20
N ASN A 876 -15.58 -31.95 53.05
CA ASN A 876 -15.52 -33.32 53.57
C ASN A 876 -16.68 -33.56 54.56
#